data_AF-A0A6J5EIH7-F1
#
_entry.id   AF-A0A6J5EIH7-F1
#
_cell.length_a   1.000
_cell.length_b   1.000
_cell.length_c   1.000
_cell.angle_alpha   90.00
_cell.angle_beta   90.00
_cell.angle_gamma   90.00
#
_symmetry.space_group_name_H-M   'P 1'
#
loop_
_entity.id
_entity.type
_entity.pdbx_description
1 polymer ?
#
loop_
_entity_poly.entity_id
_entity_poly.type
_entity_poly.pdbx_seq_one_letter_code
_entity_poly.pdbx_strand_id
1 'polypeptide(L)'
;MNYSMNVALPTSGKLVVVLGMHRSGTSAITRAMVALGAELGDRLLPPLAGVNDKGFFEDYDVFQINHELLEAGGAQWHTVGDIGLARIPQPQLDAFRKRAADTLRAKCAGRTFALKDPRLARLMPFWQPVFEQIGLQVAYVIAVRNPISVVSSLKKRDNMSEEQGYALWLAHVVPSLLETKGKVRAFVDYDRMLDDPAGELSRLASRLDMPVNAARADEFARSFLSEDLRHSRFTAADLSGIQAAPSLVKTLCAALETVCRTGEEDATLQRALESGRQFLADIEPLLRVYQNAGLLNAMLEAAKVAILERDKRITELQQQVSSRPALAQAPAGSPIVAAAMAAAAAKNGAAPQPAMAPAGSITQIAARRGRTIFSFIVDADPKFAYEGYHLARSLIQHSCNSATDVNVQFTKEVGTETRDVFRRLGCTLHDIERFGDGRYCNKIAQLANLHQFDFDHVVLLDTDMIAVADLRPFLSENALVAKVVDFPQPPLPVLEEIGRAAGMRNLPPVGTVDAAHAPTYAGNCNGGFYGIPKALAEGVDRSWRRWAQWLLENIEPLARNNMAQHVDQVSMWLAIVMDRIPYSAAPSNVNYYVHMDGEHRYFDSRSNIALLHYHDVSLNVLGKLEPKAQLNELERRAVEAANRQIGAGFENTTFWNLRYAHFPERGSGVGSRGENLRYKRELLVQQGIERAESVLDVGCGDLEMIRGLAVQNYLGLDTSREALQMARRARPDWEFLHIDVSKSQPVLTPRQMAVCFEVLIHQPTEADYRKLIDFLARSTAGTLIVSGYVGDYDERKRNSMVYFYEPLDESLRKTGKFASIQRIGSHSDVVVLRCDV
;
A
#
# COMPACT_ATOMS: atom_id res chain seq x y z
N MET A 1 -32.59 15.65 67.85
CA MET A 1 -33.14 14.66 66.89
C MET A 1 -32.04 14.31 65.92
N ASN A 2 -31.52 13.09 66.05
CA ASN A 2 -30.57 12.46 65.14
C ASN A 2 -31.26 12.18 63.80
N TYR A 3 -30.55 12.42 62.70
CA TYR A 3 -30.60 11.52 61.54
C TYR A 3 -29.21 11.49 60.89
N SER A 4 -28.34 10.67 61.49
CA SER A 4 -27.18 10.12 60.82
C SER A 4 -27.68 9.14 59.75
N MET A 5 -27.60 9.50 58.48
CA MET A 5 -27.64 8.50 57.41
C MET A 5 -26.20 8.05 57.12
N ASN A 6 -25.75 7.08 57.92
CA ASN A 6 -24.71 6.15 57.49
C ASN A 6 -25.34 5.27 56.40
N VAL A 7 -25.18 5.68 55.14
CA VAL A 7 -25.34 4.75 54.02
C VAL A 7 -24.01 4.00 53.92
N ALA A 8 -24.01 2.74 54.35
CA ALA A 8 -22.89 1.84 54.09
C ALA A 8 -22.73 1.71 52.56
N LEU A 9 -21.67 2.30 52.01
CA LEU A 9 -21.23 2.07 50.64
C LEU A 9 -20.89 0.58 50.50
N PRO A 10 -21.34 -0.11 49.43
CA PRO A 10 -20.94 -1.50 49.22
C PRO A 10 -19.42 -1.56 48.99
N THR A 11 -18.68 -2.05 49.99
CA THR A 11 -17.27 -2.44 49.83
C THR A 11 -17.17 -3.69 48.94
N SER A 12 -16.43 -3.63 47.82
CA SER A 12 -15.56 -4.73 47.31
C SER A 12 -15.04 -4.58 45.87
N GLY A 13 -14.79 -3.37 45.34
CA GLY A 13 -14.13 -3.19 44.03
C GLY A 13 -12.85 -2.34 44.13
N LYS A 14 -11.76 -2.77 43.50
CA LYS A 14 -10.49 -2.01 43.37
C LYS A 14 -10.13 -1.89 41.89
N LEU A 15 -9.72 -0.71 41.45
CA LEU A 15 -9.25 -0.47 40.08
C LEU A 15 -7.73 -0.31 40.08
N VAL A 16 -7.04 -1.14 39.31
CA VAL A 16 -5.59 -1.04 39.11
C VAL A 16 -5.32 -0.53 37.72
N VAL A 17 -4.77 0.68 37.59
CA VAL A 17 -4.49 1.30 36.30
C VAL A 17 -3.02 1.11 35.94
N VAL A 18 -2.76 0.35 34.89
CA VAL A 18 -1.40 0.13 34.37
C VAL A 18 -1.08 1.20 33.33
N LEU A 19 -0.11 2.05 33.67
CA LEU A 19 0.34 3.17 32.84
C LEU A 19 1.73 2.91 32.28
N GLY A 20 2.00 3.38 31.07
CA GLY A 20 3.32 3.31 30.45
C GLY A 20 3.25 3.56 28.96
N MET A 21 4.39 3.93 28.38
CA MET A 21 4.51 4.09 26.94
C MET A 21 4.29 2.75 26.21
N HIS A 22 3.77 2.77 24.99
CA HIS A 22 3.75 1.60 24.10
C HIS A 22 5.14 0.94 24.09
N ARG A 23 5.19 -0.41 24.09
CA ARG A 23 6.44 -1.19 24.10
C ARG A 23 7.25 -1.16 25.42
N SER A 24 6.76 -0.50 26.46
CA SER A 24 7.40 -0.51 27.80
C SER A 24 7.10 -1.76 28.63
N GLY A 25 6.59 -2.83 28.01
CA GLY A 25 6.25 -4.06 28.73
C GLY A 25 4.94 -4.00 29.52
N THR A 26 4.07 -3.03 29.25
CA THR A 26 2.77 -2.88 29.94
C THR A 26 1.91 -4.15 29.89
N SER A 27 1.94 -4.91 28.80
CA SER A 27 1.24 -6.20 28.71
C SER A 27 1.73 -7.24 29.71
N ALA A 28 3.04 -7.34 29.94
CA ALA A 28 3.59 -8.26 30.94
C ALA A 28 3.23 -7.82 32.36
N ILE A 29 3.26 -6.51 32.61
CA ILE A 29 2.89 -5.94 33.90
C ILE A 29 1.38 -6.07 34.16
N THR A 30 0.53 -5.93 33.14
CA THR A 30 -0.90 -6.22 33.24
C THR A 30 -1.15 -7.69 33.61
N ARG A 31 -0.39 -8.63 33.06
CA ARG A 31 -0.48 -10.05 33.45
C ARG A 31 0.03 -10.30 34.87
N ALA A 32 1.03 -9.56 35.34
CA ALA A 32 1.43 -9.59 36.75
C ALA A 32 0.25 -9.21 37.66
N MET A 33 -0.61 -8.26 37.26
CA MET A 33 -1.81 -7.90 38.04
C MET A 33 -2.82 -9.05 38.12
N VAL A 34 -2.95 -9.85 37.06
CA VAL A 34 -3.79 -11.06 37.07
C VAL A 34 -3.26 -12.10 38.07
N ALA A 35 -1.93 -12.24 38.16
CA ALA A 35 -1.29 -13.08 39.16
C ALA A 35 -1.58 -12.62 40.59
N LEU A 36 -1.75 -11.31 40.79
CA LEU A 36 -2.17 -10.69 42.06
C LEU A 36 -3.69 -10.65 42.26
N GLY A 37 -4.46 -11.38 41.44
CA GLY A 37 -5.90 -11.54 41.61
C GLY A 37 -6.76 -10.50 40.92
N ALA A 38 -6.20 -9.64 40.06
CA ALA A 38 -7.01 -8.76 39.22
C ALA A 38 -7.63 -9.50 38.03
N GLU A 39 -8.75 -8.99 37.54
CA GLU A 39 -9.42 -9.42 36.31
C GLU A 39 -9.22 -8.38 35.20
N LEU A 40 -9.21 -8.82 33.95
CA LEU A 40 -9.08 -7.96 32.76
C LEU A 40 -10.40 -7.81 31.99
N GLY A 41 -11.42 -8.58 32.36
CA GLY A 41 -12.69 -8.67 31.63
C GLY A 41 -12.60 -9.58 30.41
N ASP A 42 -13.75 -9.76 29.74
CA ASP A 42 -13.93 -10.80 28.72
C ASP A 42 -13.76 -10.28 27.27
N ARG A 43 -13.60 -8.96 27.10
CA ARG A 43 -13.54 -8.28 25.80
C ARG A 43 -12.19 -7.61 25.60
N LEU A 44 -11.14 -8.40 25.45
CA LEU A 44 -9.77 -7.91 25.27
C LEU A 44 -9.38 -7.76 23.79
N LEU A 45 -8.52 -6.79 23.48
CA LEU A 45 -7.90 -6.70 22.16
C LEU A 45 -7.06 -7.96 21.85
N PRO A 46 -7.28 -8.61 20.69
CA PRO A 46 -6.64 -9.88 20.36
C PRO A 46 -5.14 -9.72 19.99
N PRO A 47 -4.28 -10.70 20.31
CA PRO A 47 -2.84 -10.68 19.96
C PRO A 47 -2.61 -10.48 18.46
N LEU A 48 -1.58 -9.73 18.08
CA LEU A 48 -1.19 -9.52 16.68
C LEU A 48 0.21 -10.08 16.45
N ALA A 49 0.32 -11.09 15.59
CA ALA A 49 1.59 -11.77 15.29
C ALA A 49 2.66 -10.79 14.78
N GLY A 50 3.90 -10.93 15.25
CA GLY A 50 5.03 -10.05 14.96
C GLY A 50 4.97 -8.68 15.63
N VAL A 51 3.84 -8.34 16.27
CA VAL A 51 3.63 -7.08 16.97
C VAL A 51 3.55 -7.34 18.47
N ASN A 52 2.61 -8.14 18.96
CA ASN A 52 2.51 -8.55 20.36
C ASN A 52 1.83 -9.94 20.45
N ASP A 53 2.64 -10.97 20.28
CA ASP A 53 2.20 -12.36 20.09
C ASP A 53 1.49 -12.93 21.32
N LYS A 54 1.85 -12.47 22.52
CA LYS A 54 1.26 -12.94 23.78
C LYS A 54 -0.02 -12.21 24.18
N GLY A 55 -0.46 -11.21 23.43
CA GLY A 55 -1.71 -10.49 23.69
C GLY A 55 -1.51 -9.05 24.13
N PHE A 56 -2.43 -8.22 23.69
CA PHE A 56 -2.49 -6.81 24.01
C PHE A 56 -2.93 -6.63 25.48
N PHE A 57 -4.02 -7.28 25.90
CA PHE A 57 -4.62 -7.13 27.24
C PHE A 57 -5.24 -5.75 27.50
N GLU A 58 -5.43 -4.94 26.46
CA GLU A 58 -6.30 -3.77 26.49
C GLU A 58 -7.77 -4.20 26.47
N ASP A 59 -8.60 -3.57 27.31
CA ASP A 59 -10.06 -3.73 27.27
C ASP A 59 -10.64 -2.97 26.07
N TYR A 60 -11.45 -3.65 25.25
CA TYR A 60 -11.99 -3.11 24.01
C TYR A 60 -12.88 -1.88 24.22
N ASP A 61 -13.73 -1.90 25.26
CA ASP A 61 -14.67 -0.80 25.51
C ASP A 61 -13.93 0.47 25.92
N VAL A 62 -12.89 0.33 26.75
CA VAL A 62 -12.03 1.45 27.13
C VAL A 62 -11.15 1.92 25.97
N PHE A 63 -10.61 1.00 25.17
CA PHE A 63 -9.89 1.33 23.94
C PHE A 63 -10.75 2.18 23.01
N GLN A 64 -12.02 1.80 22.80
CA GLN A 64 -12.94 2.55 21.95
C GLN A 64 -13.20 3.96 22.50
N ILE A 65 -13.42 4.10 23.82
CA ILE A 65 -13.55 5.42 24.46
C ILE A 65 -12.30 6.28 24.24
N ASN A 66 -11.10 5.70 24.45
CA ASN A 66 -9.84 6.41 24.25
C ASN A 66 -9.65 6.84 22.79
N HIS A 67 -10.03 5.99 21.84
CA HIS A 67 -9.93 6.27 20.41
C HIS A 67 -10.84 7.44 20.02
N GLU A 68 -12.11 7.38 20.40
CA GLU A 68 -13.10 8.43 20.11
C GLU A 68 -12.75 9.78 20.80
N LEU A 69 -12.14 9.75 21.99
CA LEU A 69 -11.65 10.95 22.67
C LEU A 69 -10.48 11.60 21.94
N LEU A 70 -9.50 10.81 21.49
CA LEU A 70 -8.38 11.34 20.71
C LEU A 70 -8.86 11.93 19.39
N GLU A 71 -9.78 11.24 18.70
CA GLU A 71 -10.39 11.72 17.47
C GLU A 71 -11.14 13.05 17.68
N ALA A 72 -11.99 13.14 18.71
CA ALA A 72 -12.68 14.37 19.07
C ALA A 72 -11.71 15.51 19.43
N GLY A 73 -10.55 15.18 20.00
CA GLY A 73 -9.47 16.12 20.31
C GLY A 73 -8.60 16.50 19.09
N GLY A 74 -8.79 15.85 17.94
CA GLY A 74 -7.97 16.05 16.73
C GLY A 74 -6.57 15.43 16.84
N ALA A 75 -6.42 14.38 17.63
CA ALA A 75 -5.15 13.71 17.92
C ALA A 75 -5.18 12.21 17.57
N GLN A 76 -4.00 11.63 17.45
CA GLN A 76 -3.78 10.20 17.24
C GLN A 76 -2.87 9.66 18.35
N TRP A 77 -2.74 8.33 18.43
CA TRP A 77 -1.95 7.69 19.49
C TRP A 77 -0.46 8.10 19.47
N HIS A 78 0.08 8.44 18.29
CA HIS A 78 1.47 8.89 18.10
C HIS A 78 1.63 10.42 18.06
N THR A 79 0.57 11.19 18.32
CA THR A 79 0.66 12.65 18.43
C THR A 79 1.53 13.01 19.62
N VAL A 80 2.62 13.76 19.45
CA VAL A 80 3.52 14.12 20.58
C VAL A 80 2.94 15.27 21.41
N GLY A 81 2.49 16.35 20.75
CA GLY A 81 1.93 17.54 21.40
C GLY A 81 0.50 17.35 21.92
N ASP A 82 -0.15 18.45 22.33
CA ASP A 82 -1.47 18.44 22.98
C ASP A 82 -2.50 17.57 22.25
N ILE A 83 -3.19 16.72 23.02
CA ILE A 83 -4.27 15.86 22.53
C ILE A 83 -5.59 16.59 22.37
N GLY A 84 -5.68 17.86 22.78
CA GLY A 84 -6.79 18.72 22.45
C GLY A 84 -8.06 18.48 23.25
N LEU A 85 -7.98 17.90 24.46
CA LEU A 85 -9.17 17.69 25.30
C LEU A 85 -9.95 19.00 25.56
N ALA A 86 -9.24 20.12 25.69
CA ALA A 86 -9.86 21.45 25.88
C ALA A 86 -10.65 21.94 24.66
N ARG A 87 -10.44 21.34 23.48
CA ARG A 87 -11.19 21.65 22.25
C ARG A 87 -12.51 20.90 22.18
N ILE A 88 -12.69 19.85 23.00
CA ILE A 88 -13.91 19.04 22.98
C ILE A 88 -15.01 19.79 23.74
N PRO A 89 -16.21 19.99 23.13
CA PRO A 89 -17.33 20.64 23.79
C PRO A 89 -17.69 19.98 25.12
N GLN A 90 -17.95 20.78 26.15
CA GLN A 90 -18.23 20.28 27.51
C GLN A 90 -19.35 19.21 27.57
N PRO A 91 -20.50 19.35 26.88
CA PRO A 91 -21.53 18.31 26.89
C PRO A 91 -21.07 16.97 26.29
N GLN A 92 -20.19 17.02 25.29
CA GLN A 92 -19.63 15.82 24.67
C GLN A 92 -18.62 15.15 25.60
N LEU A 93 -17.75 15.93 26.25
CA LEU A 93 -16.87 15.42 27.31
C LEU A 93 -17.66 14.75 28.44
N ASP A 94 -18.77 15.36 28.86
CA ASP A 94 -19.60 14.81 29.93
C ASP A 94 -20.30 13.51 29.52
N ALA A 95 -20.71 13.39 28.26
CA ALA A 95 -21.22 12.13 27.70
C ALA A 95 -20.14 11.03 27.70
N PHE A 96 -18.90 11.36 27.30
CA PHE A 96 -17.78 10.43 27.37
C PHE A 96 -17.49 9.99 28.80
N ARG A 97 -17.45 10.94 29.75
CA ARG A 97 -17.24 10.66 31.18
C ARG A 97 -18.31 9.74 31.74
N LYS A 98 -19.59 10.01 31.41
CA LYS A 98 -20.70 9.16 31.83
C LYS A 98 -20.54 7.74 31.31
N ARG A 99 -20.28 7.56 30.01
CA ARG A 99 -20.09 6.23 29.40
C ARG A 99 -18.91 5.50 30.05
N ALA A 100 -17.78 6.18 30.24
CA ALA A 100 -16.60 5.63 30.88
C ALA A 100 -16.86 5.20 32.33
N ALA A 101 -17.57 6.02 33.11
CA ALA A 101 -17.94 5.69 34.49
C ALA A 101 -18.86 4.45 34.54
N ASP A 102 -19.86 4.38 33.66
CA ASP A 102 -20.78 3.24 33.59
C ASP A 102 -20.04 1.95 33.19
N THR A 103 -19.15 2.02 32.20
CA THR A 103 -18.27 0.91 31.78
C THR A 103 -17.40 0.41 32.93
N LEU A 104 -16.73 1.31 33.67
CA LEU A 104 -15.86 0.91 34.77
C LEU A 104 -16.63 0.38 35.98
N ARG A 105 -17.79 0.96 36.32
CA ARG A 105 -18.64 0.42 37.39
C ARG A 105 -19.06 -1.02 37.11
N ALA A 106 -19.46 -1.31 35.87
CA ALA A 106 -19.83 -2.67 35.47
C ALA A 106 -18.63 -3.64 35.58
N LYS A 107 -17.44 -3.25 35.11
CA LYS A 107 -16.24 -4.09 35.14
C LYS A 107 -15.67 -4.28 36.54
N CYS A 108 -15.85 -3.31 37.45
CA CYS A 108 -15.34 -3.37 38.82
C CYS A 108 -16.35 -3.90 39.84
N ALA A 109 -17.56 -4.29 39.43
CA ALA A 109 -18.62 -4.74 40.33
C ALA A 109 -18.19 -5.97 41.13
N GLY A 110 -17.79 -5.75 42.40
CA GLY A 110 -17.38 -6.79 43.36
C GLY A 110 -16.02 -7.43 43.10
N ARG A 111 -15.17 -6.82 42.26
CA ARG A 111 -13.89 -7.42 41.85
C ARG A 111 -12.75 -6.41 41.72
N THR A 112 -11.52 -6.90 41.78
CA THR A 112 -10.35 -6.08 41.43
C THR A 112 -10.15 -6.12 39.92
N PHE A 113 -10.24 -4.98 39.25
CA PHE A 113 -10.11 -4.88 37.79
C PHE A 113 -8.79 -4.20 37.43
N ALA A 114 -8.01 -4.80 36.52
CA ALA A 114 -6.80 -4.19 35.99
C ALA A 114 -7.08 -3.59 34.60
N LEU A 115 -6.95 -2.27 34.53
CA LEU A 115 -7.17 -1.50 33.32
C LEU A 115 -5.84 -1.13 32.68
N LYS A 116 -5.68 -1.45 31.39
CA LYS A 116 -4.52 -1.03 30.59
C LYS A 116 -4.95 -0.53 29.22
N ASP A 117 -4.40 0.62 28.84
CA ASP A 117 -4.25 1.11 27.47
C ASP A 117 -3.13 2.16 27.53
N PRO A 118 -2.06 2.07 26.72
CA PRO A 118 -0.98 3.05 26.75
C PRO A 118 -1.45 4.51 26.59
N ARG A 119 -2.59 4.74 25.92
CA ARG A 119 -3.20 6.06 25.75
C ARG A 119 -3.70 6.67 27.06
N LEU A 120 -4.00 5.84 28.08
CA LEU A 120 -4.45 6.31 29.40
C LEU A 120 -3.46 7.29 29.99
N ALA A 121 -2.15 7.05 29.82
CA ALA A 121 -1.09 7.93 30.28
C ALA A 121 -1.33 9.38 29.85
N ARG A 122 -1.76 9.59 28.61
CA ARG A 122 -2.00 10.91 28.03
C ARG A 122 -3.39 11.44 28.31
N LEU A 123 -4.35 10.54 28.46
CA LEU A 123 -5.76 10.85 28.72
C LEU A 123 -6.08 10.97 30.22
N MET A 124 -5.09 10.97 31.10
CA MET A 124 -5.28 11.10 32.55
C MET A 124 -6.13 12.33 32.95
N PRO A 125 -6.01 13.52 32.33
CA PRO A 125 -6.90 14.64 32.63
C PRO A 125 -8.39 14.37 32.36
N PHE A 126 -8.70 13.45 31.44
CA PHE A 126 -10.07 12.95 31.21
C PHE A 126 -10.45 11.88 32.23
N TRP A 127 -9.56 10.92 32.50
CA TRP A 127 -9.86 9.74 33.31
C TRP A 127 -9.87 10.00 34.82
N GLN A 128 -9.11 10.97 35.35
CA GLN A 128 -9.11 11.26 36.78
C GLN A 128 -10.51 11.63 37.32
N PRO A 129 -11.25 12.55 36.69
CA PRO A 129 -12.65 12.81 37.09
C PRO A 129 -13.55 11.57 37.03
N VAL A 130 -13.34 10.68 36.04
CA VAL A 130 -14.11 9.44 35.91
C VAL A 130 -13.82 8.50 37.09
N PHE A 131 -12.55 8.36 37.46
CA PHE A 131 -12.12 7.54 38.60
C PHE A 131 -12.67 8.07 39.93
N GLU A 132 -12.73 9.38 40.10
CA GLU A 132 -13.35 10.02 41.26
C GLU A 132 -14.87 9.79 41.28
N GLN A 133 -15.54 9.87 40.13
CA GLN A 133 -16.99 9.68 39.99
C GLN A 133 -17.46 8.25 40.29
N ILE A 134 -16.64 7.22 40.00
CA ILE A 134 -17.01 5.83 40.30
C ILE A 134 -16.85 5.48 41.78
N GLY A 135 -16.11 6.30 42.56
CA GLY A 135 -15.99 6.15 44.01
C GLY A 135 -15.24 4.90 44.48
N LEU A 136 -14.40 4.31 43.63
CA LEU A 136 -13.62 3.10 43.93
C LEU A 136 -12.20 3.44 44.40
N GLN A 137 -11.56 2.52 45.11
CA GLN A 137 -10.12 2.63 45.39
C GLN A 137 -9.34 2.42 44.09
N VAL A 138 -8.58 3.43 43.67
CA VAL A 138 -7.74 3.38 42.48
C VAL A 138 -6.27 3.33 42.87
N ALA A 139 -5.55 2.35 42.33
CA ALA A 139 -4.10 2.24 42.46
C ALA A 139 -3.45 2.22 41.08
N TYR A 140 -2.21 2.67 40.98
CA TYR A 140 -1.50 2.81 39.72
C TYR A 140 -0.24 1.94 39.67
N VAL A 141 0.01 1.33 38.52
CA VAL A 141 1.27 0.63 38.24
C VAL A 141 1.93 1.27 37.04
N ILE A 142 3.09 1.87 37.25
CA ILE A 142 3.82 2.60 36.22
C ILE A 142 4.92 1.69 35.67
N ALA A 143 4.70 1.23 34.45
CA ALA A 143 5.62 0.42 33.68
C ALA A 143 6.77 1.28 33.15
N VAL A 144 7.98 0.95 33.57
CA VAL A 144 9.22 1.61 33.16
C VAL A 144 10.03 0.62 32.33
N ARG A 145 10.57 1.10 31.21
CA ARG A 145 11.55 0.39 30.39
C ARG A 145 12.54 1.39 29.84
N ASN A 146 13.78 0.97 29.64
CA ASN A 146 14.79 1.82 29.04
C ASN A 146 14.30 2.38 27.68
N PRO A 147 14.34 3.72 27.48
CA PRO A 147 13.82 4.35 26.27
C PRO A 147 14.53 3.91 24.98
N ILE A 148 15.79 3.44 25.03
CA ILE A 148 16.45 2.86 23.85
C ILE A 148 15.68 1.64 23.34
N SER A 149 15.31 0.73 24.25
CA SER A 149 14.52 -0.46 23.89
C SER A 149 13.14 -0.08 23.35
N VAL A 150 12.49 0.93 23.94
CA VAL A 150 11.18 1.41 23.50
C VAL A 150 11.26 2.00 22.09
N VAL A 151 12.19 2.94 21.86
CA VAL A 151 12.37 3.61 20.56
C VAL A 151 12.79 2.63 19.48
N SER A 152 13.72 1.72 19.77
CA SER A 152 14.13 0.67 18.82
C SER A 152 12.95 -0.21 18.40
N SER A 153 12.06 -0.54 19.35
CA SER A 153 10.85 -1.31 19.05
C SER A 153 9.82 -0.54 18.23
N LEU A 154 9.66 0.77 18.48
CA LEU A 154 8.79 1.65 17.68
C LEU A 154 9.32 1.86 16.27
N LYS A 155 10.64 2.05 16.10
CA LYS A 155 11.29 2.14 14.79
C LYS A 155 11.05 0.89 13.98
N LYS A 156 11.24 -0.30 14.57
CA LYS A 156 10.99 -1.59 13.90
C LYS A 156 9.52 -1.81 13.53
N ARG A 157 8.57 -1.40 14.39
CA ARG A 157 7.13 -1.62 14.16
C ARG A 157 6.51 -0.60 13.20
N ASP A 158 6.78 0.68 13.42
CA ASP A 158 6.03 1.80 12.81
C ASP A 158 6.89 2.66 11.87
N ASN A 159 8.15 2.29 11.65
CA ASN A 159 9.14 3.12 10.93
C ASN A 159 9.28 4.54 11.51
N MET A 160 9.08 4.67 12.83
CA MET A 160 9.15 5.94 13.55
C MET A 160 10.60 6.42 13.69
N SER A 161 10.84 7.72 13.49
CA SER A 161 12.17 8.31 13.73
C SER A 161 12.55 8.25 15.22
N GLU A 162 13.84 8.25 15.51
CA GLU A 162 14.32 8.13 16.89
C GLU A 162 13.93 9.36 17.71
N GLU A 163 14.04 10.55 17.14
CA GLU A 163 13.66 11.83 17.76
C GLU A 163 12.17 11.84 18.13
N GLN A 164 11.30 11.42 17.21
CA GLN A 164 9.87 11.30 17.47
C GLN A 164 9.61 10.26 18.56
N GLY A 165 10.30 9.11 18.52
CA GLY A 165 10.17 8.06 19.53
C GLY A 165 10.53 8.54 20.95
N TYR A 166 11.64 9.27 21.10
CA TYR A 166 12.06 9.81 22.40
C TYR A 166 11.12 10.91 22.91
N ALA A 167 10.66 11.80 22.02
CA ALA A 167 9.68 12.83 22.38
C ALA A 167 8.33 12.19 22.78
N LEU A 168 7.89 11.15 22.06
CA LEU A 168 6.67 10.41 22.37
C LEU A 168 6.79 9.65 23.71
N TRP A 169 7.97 9.11 24.02
CA TRP A 169 8.24 8.49 25.32
C TRP A 169 8.05 9.50 26.47
N LEU A 170 8.62 10.73 26.35
CA LEU A 170 8.38 11.79 27.33
C LEU A 170 6.90 12.14 27.46
N ALA A 171 6.21 12.28 26.33
CA ALA A 171 4.79 12.64 26.28
C ALA A 171 3.86 11.60 26.96
N HIS A 172 4.32 10.37 27.16
CA HIS A 172 3.59 9.34 27.92
C HIS A 172 4.07 9.23 29.37
N VAL A 173 5.38 9.26 29.60
CA VAL A 173 5.95 9.04 30.94
C VAL A 173 5.67 10.23 31.86
N VAL A 174 5.86 11.46 31.39
CA VAL A 174 5.70 12.67 32.22
C VAL A 174 4.27 12.78 32.79
N PRO A 175 3.20 12.69 31.99
CA PRO A 175 1.83 12.71 32.53
C PRO A 175 1.53 11.55 33.48
N SER A 176 2.04 10.34 33.19
CA SER A 176 1.85 9.17 34.08
C SER A 176 2.40 9.44 35.49
N LEU A 177 3.49 10.19 35.59
CA LEU A 177 4.13 10.56 36.86
C LEU A 177 3.47 11.77 37.53
N LEU A 178 3.07 12.78 36.78
CA LEU A 178 2.45 13.99 37.33
C LEU A 178 1.05 13.68 37.86
N GLU A 179 0.21 13.06 37.03
CA GLU A 179 -1.23 12.90 37.29
C GLU A 179 -1.52 11.86 38.38
N THR A 180 -0.54 11.04 38.74
CA THR A 180 -0.65 10.04 39.81
C THR A 180 0.10 10.43 41.08
N LYS A 181 0.70 11.62 41.13
CA LYS A 181 1.43 12.10 42.31
C LYS A 181 0.51 12.16 43.53
N GLY A 182 0.98 11.63 44.65
CA GLY A 182 0.21 11.55 45.90
C GLY A 182 -0.86 10.46 45.94
N LYS A 183 -1.05 9.67 44.87
CA LYS A 183 -1.95 8.52 44.83
C LYS A 183 -1.19 7.23 45.15
N VAL A 184 -1.92 6.14 45.46
CA VAL A 184 -1.31 4.82 45.66
C VAL A 184 -0.72 4.34 44.34
N ARG A 185 0.61 4.30 44.24
CA ARG A 185 1.30 3.88 43.02
C ARG A 185 2.54 3.03 43.30
N ALA A 186 2.84 2.16 42.34
CA ALA A 186 4.06 1.35 42.29
C ALA A 186 4.74 1.50 40.94
N PHE A 187 6.07 1.59 40.96
CA PHE A 187 6.91 1.62 39.75
C PHE A 187 7.44 0.23 39.49
N VAL A 188 7.42 -0.23 38.23
CA VAL A 188 7.91 -1.55 37.85
C VAL A 188 8.82 -1.38 36.66
N ASP A 189 10.09 -1.73 36.85
CA ASP A 189 11.03 -1.86 35.75
C ASP A 189 10.80 -3.21 35.05
N TYR A 190 10.58 -3.16 33.73
CA TYR A 190 10.28 -4.32 32.91
C TYR A 190 11.38 -5.37 32.95
N ASP A 191 12.64 -4.93 32.94
CA ASP A 191 13.81 -5.79 32.96
C ASP A 191 13.95 -6.50 34.32
N ARG A 192 13.64 -5.82 35.42
CA ARG A 192 13.61 -6.43 36.76
C ARG A 192 12.45 -7.37 36.99
N MET A 193 11.27 -7.09 36.42
CA MET A 193 10.15 -8.03 36.45
C MET A 193 10.49 -9.35 35.75
N LEU A 194 11.36 -9.32 34.73
CA LEU A 194 11.89 -10.52 34.08
C LEU A 194 12.99 -11.20 34.92
N ASP A 195 13.89 -10.42 35.52
CA ASP A 195 15.02 -10.96 36.30
C ASP A 195 14.58 -11.58 37.65
N ASP A 196 13.62 -10.98 38.37
CA ASP A 196 13.07 -11.47 39.65
C ASP A 196 11.53 -11.28 39.72
N PRO A 197 10.75 -12.12 39.01
CA PRO A 197 9.30 -12.02 38.99
C PRO A 197 8.67 -12.18 40.38
N ALA A 198 9.21 -13.07 41.22
CA ALA A 198 8.65 -13.37 42.53
C ALA A 198 8.82 -12.20 43.50
N GLY A 199 10.04 -11.63 43.58
CA GLY A 199 10.31 -10.46 44.41
C GLY A 199 9.49 -9.24 43.98
N GLU A 200 9.37 -9.00 42.67
CA GLU A 200 8.58 -7.87 42.15
C GLU A 200 7.07 -8.07 42.37
N LEU A 201 6.54 -9.29 42.24
CA LEU A 201 5.14 -9.58 42.57
C LEU A 201 4.85 -9.37 44.07
N SER A 202 5.72 -9.84 44.97
CA SER A 202 5.57 -9.61 46.41
C SER A 202 5.60 -8.12 46.75
N ARG A 203 6.52 -7.36 46.14
CA ARG A 203 6.62 -5.91 46.32
C ARG A 203 5.36 -5.19 45.83
N LEU A 204 4.85 -5.57 44.66
CA LEU A 204 3.63 -4.99 44.09
C LEU A 204 2.40 -5.32 44.94
N ALA A 205 2.27 -6.56 45.38
CA ALA A 205 1.17 -6.99 46.24
C ALA A 205 1.13 -6.19 47.56
N SER A 206 2.29 -6.04 48.22
CA SER A 206 2.40 -5.23 49.43
C SER A 206 2.07 -3.75 49.18
N ARG A 207 2.61 -3.17 48.10
CA ARG A 207 2.44 -1.74 47.80
C ARG A 207 1.02 -1.38 47.38
N LEU A 208 0.34 -2.27 46.65
CA LEU A 208 -1.00 -2.06 46.11
C LEU A 208 -2.10 -2.62 47.02
N ASP A 209 -1.73 -3.27 48.13
CA ASP A 209 -2.65 -3.99 49.03
C ASP A 209 -3.49 -5.02 48.25
N MET A 210 -2.79 -5.94 47.58
CA MET A 210 -3.38 -7.00 46.75
C MET A 210 -2.94 -8.39 47.24
N PRO A 211 -3.78 -9.43 47.08
CA PRO A 211 -3.40 -10.78 47.48
C PRO A 211 -2.32 -11.34 46.55
N VAL A 212 -1.40 -12.14 47.12
CA VAL A 212 -0.49 -12.97 46.31
C VAL A 212 -1.10 -14.36 46.19
N ASN A 213 -1.45 -14.75 44.97
CA ASN A 213 -1.79 -16.14 44.69
C ASN A 213 -0.52 -16.87 44.21
N ALA A 214 0.06 -17.70 45.08
CA ALA A 214 1.32 -18.40 44.79
C ALA A 214 1.26 -19.24 43.49
N ALA A 215 0.15 -19.94 43.23
CA ALA A 215 0.00 -20.75 42.02
C ALA A 215 -0.04 -19.89 40.75
N ARG A 216 -0.76 -18.76 40.77
CA ARG A 216 -0.79 -17.83 39.62
C ARG A 216 0.52 -17.07 39.45
N ALA A 217 1.22 -16.77 40.53
CA ALA A 217 2.55 -16.17 40.51
C ALA A 217 3.57 -17.12 39.87
N ASP A 218 3.53 -18.40 40.24
CA ASP A 218 4.37 -19.45 39.63
C ASP A 218 4.04 -19.65 38.14
N GLU A 219 2.76 -19.68 37.76
CA GLU A 219 2.33 -19.78 36.36
C GLU A 219 2.80 -18.57 35.55
N PHE A 220 2.69 -17.36 36.10
CA PHE A 220 3.18 -16.14 35.45
C PHE A 220 4.69 -16.21 35.21
N ALA A 221 5.46 -16.60 36.24
CA ALA A 221 6.92 -16.68 36.16
C ALA A 221 7.41 -17.76 35.18
N ARG A 222 6.75 -18.92 35.13
CA ARG A 222 7.22 -20.08 34.33
C ARG A 222 6.65 -20.15 32.91
N SER A 223 5.40 -19.73 32.72
CA SER A 223 4.65 -19.98 31.48
C SER A 223 4.43 -18.70 30.65
N PHE A 224 4.33 -17.54 31.30
CA PHE A 224 4.08 -16.28 30.60
C PHE A 224 5.36 -15.49 30.31
N LEU A 225 6.28 -15.39 31.27
CA LEU A 225 7.58 -14.76 31.04
C LEU A 225 8.50 -15.73 30.28
N SER A 226 9.16 -15.24 29.24
CA SER A 226 10.19 -15.98 28.50
C SER A 226 11.34 -15.04 28.15
N GLU A 227 12.55 -15.57 28.03
CA GLU A 227 13.72 -14.76 27.62
C GLU A 227 13.48 -14.08 26.26
N ASP A 228 12.73 -14.71 25.35
CA ASP A 228 12.37 -14.15 24.05
C ASP A 228 11.55 -12.85 24.12
N LEU A 229 10.92 -12.54 25.26
CA LEU A 229 10.26 -11.24 25.46
C LEU A 229 11.28 -10.09 25.62
N ARG A 230 12.55 -10.42 25.94
CA ARG A 230 13.64 -9.47 26.15
C ARG A 230 14.51 -9.35 24.90
N HIS A 231 14.07 -8.57 23.93
CA HIS A 231 14.83 -8.33 22.69
C HIS A 231 16.10 -7.49 22.86
N SER A 232 16.19 -6.68 23.93
CA SER A 232 17.36 -5.85 24.23
C SER A 232 17.37 -5.44 25.70
N ARG A 233 18.57 -5.24 26.26
CA ARG A 233 18.82 -4.74 27.61
C ARG A 233 19.78 -3.55 27.53
N PHE A 234 19.41 -2.45 28.17
CA PHE A 234 20.23 -1.24 28.28
C PHE A 234 20.13 -0.67 29.68
N THR A 235 21.10 0.16 30.03
CA THR A 235 21.21 0.90 31.29
C THR A 235 21.11 2.41 31.03
N ALA A 236 20.92 3.22 32.06
CA ALA A 236 21.01 4.68 31.93
C ALA A 236 22.37 5.17 31.40
N ALA A 237 23.45 4.40 31.60
CA ALA A 237 24.77 4.75 31.05
C ALA A 237 24.79 4.68 29.52
N ASP A 238 24.07 3.72 28.92
CA ASP A 238 24.02 3.54 27.46
C ASP A 238 23.31 4.71 26.75
N LEU A 239 22.37 5.37 27.44
CA LEU A 239 21.68 6.56 26.96
C LEU A 239 22.58 7.80 26.84
N SER A 240 23.69 7.84 27.57
CA SER A 240 24.56 9.03 27.61
C SER A 240 25.08 9.40 26.22
N GLY A 241 25.42 8.40 25.39
CA GLY A 241 25.98 8.59 24.04
C GLY A 241 24.96 8.79 22.91
N ILE A 242 23.65 8.66 23.17
CA ILE A 242 22.64 8.80 22.11
C ILE A 242 22.35 10.28 21.84
N GLN A 243 22.61 10.73 20.61
CA GLN A 243 22.39 12.12 20.20
C GLN A 243 20.91 12.46 19.99
N ALA A 244 20.14 11.52 19.43
CA ALA A 244 18.70 11.70 19.19
C ALA A 244 17.86 11.79 20.48
N ALA A 245 18.40 11.37 21.62
CA ALA A 245 17.72 11.39 22.91
C ALA A 245 17.91 12.76 23.61
N PRO A 246 16.83 13.53 23.88
CA PRO A 246 16.91 14.74 24.67
C PRO A 246 17.57 14.49 26.03
N SER A 247 18.31 15.47 26.57
CA SER A 247 18.95 15.38 27.89
C SER A 247 17.97 14.97 28.99
N LEU A 248 16.73 15.42 28.90
CA LEU A 248 15.63 15.06 29.80
C LEU A 248 15.24 13.59 29.77
N VAL A 249 15.31 12.93 28.61
CA VAL A 249 15.08 11.48 28.55
C VAL A 249 16.13 10.76 29.40
N LYS A 250 17.38 11.22 29.32
CA LYS A 250 18.52 10.64 30.04
C LYS A 250 18.35 10.84 31.55
N THR A 251 18.06 12.06 31.99
CA THR A 251 17.90 12.36 33.43
C THR A 251 16.66 11.69 34.02
N LEU A 252 15.54 11.67 33.29
CA LEU A 252 14.32 11.02 33.77
C LEU A 252 14.46 9.50 33.81
N CYS A 253 15.12 8.88 32.83
CA CYS A 253 15.42 7.44 32.85
C CYS A 253 16.26 7.06 34.07
N ALA A 254 17.35 7.80 34.35
CA ALA A 254 18.20 7.53 35.51
C ALA A 254 17.46 7.68 36.85
N ALA A 255 16.57 8.68 36.96
CA ALA A 255 15.73 8.86 38.14
C ALA A 255 14.72 7.69 38.31
N LEU A 256 14.09 7.25 37.21
CA LEU A 256 13.14 6.13 37.23
C LEU A 256 13.80 4.80 37.57
N GLU A 257 15.02 4.54 37.08
CA GLU A 257 15.80 3.35 37.47
C GLU A 257 16.05 3.32 38.98
N THR A 258 16.39 4.47 39.57
CA THR A 258 16.60 4.60 41.02
C THR A 258 15.32 4.32 41.79
N VAL A 259 14.20 4.92 41.38
CA VAL A 259 12.88 4.77 42.05
C VAL A 259 12.36 3.34 41.93
N CYS A 260 12.55 2.68 40.78
CA CYS A 260 12.18 1.28 40.65
C CYS A 260 12.98 0.41 41.63
N ARG A 261 14.27 0.73 41.85
CA ARG A 261 15.16 0.02 42.78
C ARG A 261 14.84 0.25 44.25
N THR A 262 14.64 1.48 44.66
CA THR A 262 14.43 1.82 46.08
C THR A 262 12.97 1.71 46.49
N GLY A 263 12.03 1.83 45.54
CA GLY A 263 10.60 2.00 45.81
C GLY A 263 10.25 3.39 46.34
N GLU A 264 11.24 4.28 46.50
CA GLU A 264 11.09 5.60 47.09
C GLU A 264 11.31 6.69 46.05
N GLU A 265 10.41 7.68 46.04
CA GLU A 265 10.54 8.86 45.21
C GLU A 265 11.42 9.90 45.88
N ASP A 266 12.47 10.35 45.18
CA ASP A 266 13.43 11.30 45.71
C ASP A 266 13.32 12.69 45.03
N ALA A 267 14.12 13.65 45.50
CA ALA A 267 14.18 14.98 44.92
C ALA A 267 14.70 14.98 43.47
N THR A 268 15.43 13.94 43.05
CA THR A 268 15.95 13.81 41.69
C THR A 268 14.85 13.53 40.70
N LEU A 269 13.95 12.58 41.01
CA LEU A 269 12.75 12.33 40.20
C LEU A 269 11.90 13.59 40.07
N GLN A 270 11.67 14.31 41.17
CA GLN A 270 10.83 15.52 41.14
C GLN A 270 11.43 16.61 40.23
N ARG A 271 12.75 16.83 40.29
CA ARG A 271 13.44 17.79 39.40
C ARG A 271 13.39 17.36 37.93
N ALA A 272 13.64 16.08 37.65
CA ALA A 272 13.60 15.55 36.29
C ALA A 272 12.18 15.63 35.71
N LEU A 273 11.17 15.38 36.53
CA LEU A 273 9.77 15.47 36.16
C LEU A 273 9.34 16.90 35.83
N GLU A 274 9.67 17.87 36.69
CA GLU A 274 9.33 19.28 36.44
C GLU A 274 10.06 19.78 35.18
N SER A 275 11.31 19.39 34.99
CA SER A 275 12.05 19.71 33.78
C SER A 275 11.38 19.11 32.54
N GLY A 276 10.98 17.84 32.61
CA GLY A 276 10.21 17.13 31.58
C GLY A 276 8.92 17.84 31.20
N ARG A 277 8.16 18.28 32.21
CA ARG A 277 6.93 19.05 32.05
C ARG A 277 7.20 20.38 31.34
N GLN A 278 8.19 21.13 31.81
CA GLN A 278 8.54 22.43 31.24
C GLN A 278 8.98 22.29 29.78
N PHE A 279 9.84 21.31 29.47
CA PHE A 279 10.28 21.07 28.10
C PHE A 279 9.14 20.75 27.14
N LEU A 280 8.20 19.87 27.54
CA LEU A 280 7.03 19.55 26.72
C LEU A 280 6.18 20.81 26.48
N ALA A 281 6.04 21.67 27.49
CA ALA A 281 5.33 22.95 27.35
C ALA A 281 6.07 23.92 26.41
N ASP A 282 7.41 24.00 26.50
CA ASP A 282 8.22 24.90 25.67
C ASP A 282 8.19 24.52 24.19
N ILE A 283 8.16 23.22 23.88
CA ILE A 283 8.13 22.75 22.48
C ILE A 283 6.70 22.62 21.91
N GLU A 284 5.67 22.73 22.74
CA GLU A 284 4.27 22.58 22.32
C GLU A 284 3.87 23.49 21.14
N PRO A 285 4.26 24.79 21.08
CA PRO A 285 4.00 25.63 19.92
C PRO A 285 4.61 25.08 18.62
N LEU A 286 5.82 24.52 18.67
CA LEU A 286 6.48 23.91 17.52
C LEU A 286 5.79 22.62 17.09
N LEU A 287 5.38 21.79 18.06
CA LEU A 287 4.61 20.58 17.81
C LEU A 287 3.26 20.89 17.17
N ARG A 288 2.61 21.99 17.55
CA ARG A 288 1.36 22.45 16.95
C ARG A 288 1.55 22.90 15.50
N VAL A 289 2.65 23.58 15.18
CA VAL A 289 2.99 23.92 13.78
C VAL A 289 3.15 22.65 12.95
N TYR A 290 3.89 21.67 13.46
CA TYR A 290 4.09 20.39 12.79
C TYR A 290 2.77 19.62 12.58
N GLN A 291 1.90 19.57 13.61
CA GLN A 291 0.58 18.94 13.52
C GLN A 291 -0.33 19.66 12.51
N ASN A 292 -0.36 21.00 12.56
CA ASN A 292 -1.16 21.81 11.63
C ASN A 292 -0.69 21.64 10.19
N ALA A 293 0.61 21.54 9.95
CA ALA A 293 1.14 21.25 8.61
C ALA A 293 0.66 19.88 8.11
N GLY A 294 0.66 18.85 8.97
CA GLY A 294 0.11 17.53 8.66
C GLY A 294 -1.40 17.56 8.37
N LEU A 295 -2.18 18.27 9.20
CA LEU A 295 -3.62 18.45 9.01
C LEU A 295 -3.95 19.25 7.75
N LEU A 296 -3.20 20.31 7.46
CA LEU A 296 -3.36 21.11 6.25
C LEU A 296 -3.09 20.26 5.00
N ASN A 297 -2.08 19.39 5.07
CA ASN A 297 -1.79 18.45 3.99
C ASN A 297 -2.94 17.43 3.81
N ALA A 298 -3.49 16.89 4.90
CA ALA A 298 -4.64 15.98 4.84
C ALA A 298 -5.93 16.68 4.33
N MET A 299 -6.18 17.93 4.76
CA MET A 299 -7.29 18.75 4.28
C MET A 299 -7.12 19.13 2.81
N LEU A 300 -5.88 19.39 2.37
CA LEU A 300 -5.57 19.63 0.97
C LEU A 300 -5.91 18.41 0.12
N GLU A 301 -5.54 17.21 0.57
CA GLU A 301 -5.91 15.96 -0.10
C GLU A 301 -7.43 15.73 -0.09
N ALA A 302 -8.11 15.96 1.03
CA ALA A 302 -9.57 15.82 1.11
C ALA A 302 -10.31 16.87 0.24
N ALA A 303 -9.83 18.11 0.19
CA ALA A 303 -10.38 19.16 -0.65
C ALA A 303 -10.17 18.85 -2.13
N LYS A 304 -9.01 18.29 -2.51
CA LYS A 304 -8.78 17.78 -3.88
C LYS A 304 -9.84 16.73 -4.24
N VAL A 305 -10.11 15.78 -3.34
CA VAL A 305 -11.16 14.75 -3.56
C VAL A 305 -12.56 15.39 -3.68
N ALA A 306 -12.93 16.31 -2.80
CA ALA A 306 -14.24 16.97 -2.82
C ALA A 306 -14.44 17.87 -4.06
N ILE A 307 -13.38 18.53 -4.54
CA ILE A 307 -13.39 19.27 -5.82
C ILE A 307 -13.70 18.32 -6.97
N LEU A 308 -13.07 17.14 -7.00
CA LEU A 308 -13.34 16.14 -8.04
C LEU A 308 -14.78 15.62 -8.01
N GLU A 309 -15.35 15.40 -6.83
CA GLU A 309 -16.75 15.02 -6.70
C GLU A 309 -17.71 16.13 -7.14
N ARG A 310 -17.38 17.39 -6.82
CA ARG A 310 -18.16 18.55 -7.26
C ARG A 310 -18.07 18.74 -8.78
N ASP A 311 -16.89 18.61 -9.36
CA ASP A 311 -16.69 18.77 -10.80
C ASP A 311 -17.43 17.67 -11.57
N LYS A 312 -17.38 16.43 -11.06
CA LYS A 312 -18.24 15.34 -11.56
C LYS A 312 -19.72 15.70 -11.48
N ARG A 313 -20.19 16.28 -10.37
CA ARG A 313 -21.58 16.71 -10.21
C ARG A 313 -21.96 17.84 -11.17
N ILE A 314 -21.05 18.78 -11.43
CA ILE A 314 -21.23 19.83 -12.44
C ILE A 314 -21.35 19.21 -13.83
N THR A 315 -20.51 18.23 -14.16
CA THR A 315 -20.61 17.50 -15.43
C THR A 315 -21.94 16.74 -15.56
N GLU A 316 -22.38 16.06 -14.49
CA GLU A 316 -23.69 15.39 -14.45
C GLU A 316 -24.85 16.38 -14.65
N LEU A 317 -24.80 17.54 -13.99
CA LEU A 317 -25.81 18.60 -14.14
C LEU A 317 -25.76 19.26 -15.53
N GLN A 318 -24.57 19.46 -16.10
CA GLN A 318 -24.41 19.96 -17.46
C GLN A 318 -25.00 18.97 -18.47
N GLN A 319 -24.76 17.67 -18.29
CA GLN A 319 -25.41 16.64 -19.11
C GLN A 319 -26.93 16.65 -18.96
N GLN A 320 -27.45 16.85 -17.74
CA GLN A 320 -28.90 16.98 -17.51
C GLN A 320 -29.50 18.23 -18.17
N VAL A 321 -28.80 19.36 -18.13
CA VAL A 321 -29.19 20.61 -18.81
C VAL A 321 -29.13 20.44 -20.33
N SER A 322 -28.11 19.74 -20.86
CA SER A 322 -28.00 19.39 -22.27
C SER A 322 -29.03 18.36 -22.74
N SER A 323 -29.59 17.55 -21.82
CA SER A 323 -30.66 16.58 -22.12
C SER A 323 -32.08 17.15 -21.99
N ARG A 324 -32.25 18.40 -21.53
CA ARG A 324 -33.53 19.08 -21.68
C ARG A 324 -33.75 19.41 -23.15
N PRO A 325 -34.88 19.02 -23.77
CA PRO A 325 -35.15 19.40 -25.15
C PRO A 325 -35.16 20.92 -25.26
N ALA A 326 -34.26 21.48 -26.07
CA ALA A 326 -34.38 22.85 -26.52
C ALA A 326 -35.72 22.98 -27.25
N LEU A 327 -36.64 23.76 -26.68
CA LEU A 327 -37.78 24.29 -27.41
C LEU A 327 -37.21 24.99 -28.65
N ALA A 328 -37.49 24.38 -29.78
CA ALA A 328 -37.04 24.82 -31.07
C ALA A 328 -37.63 26.18 -31.43
N GLN A 329 -36.88 26.86 -32.32
CA GLN A 329 -37.28 27.95 -33.22
C GLN A 329 -37.12 29.39 -32.70
N ALA A 330 -36.04 30.04 -33.19
CA ALA A 330 -36.14 31.42 -33.69
C ALA A 330 -35.20 31.59 -34.90
N PRO A 331 -35.56 32.36 -35.95
CA PRO A 331 -34.91 32.34 -37.24
C PRO A 331 -33.59 33.13 -37.29
N ALA A 332 -32.74 32.77 -38.24
CA ALA A 332 -31.49 33.45 -38.58
C ALA A 332 -31.74 34.94 -38.89
N GLY A 333 -31.15 35.84 -38.09
CA GLY A 333 -31.19 37.28 -38.36
C GLY A 333 -30.98 38.23 -37.18
N SER A 334 -30.37 37.81 -36.05
CA SER A 334 -30.18 38.72 -34.90
C SER A 334 -28.77 39.35 -34.85
N PRO A 335 -28.64 40.68 -34.66
CA PRO A 335 -27.35 41.40 -34.68
C PRO A 335 -26.36 41.04 -33.56
N ILE A 336 -26.79 40.21 -32.61
CA ILE A 336 -26.06 39.92 -31.37
C ILE A 336 -24.88 38.95 -31.62
N VAL A 337 -24.98 38.06 -32.61
CA VAL A 337 -23.92 37.08 -32.92
C VAL A 337 -22.73 37.73 -33.64
N ALA A 338 -22.98 38.77 -34.44
CA ALA A 338 -21.93 39.50 -35.14
C ALA A 338 -21.06 40.37 -34.21
N ALA A 339 -21.65 40.92 -33.13
CA ALA A 339 -20.92 41.72 -32.15
C ALA A 339 -19.98 40.89 -31.26
N ALA A 340 -20.33 39.63 -30.98
CA ALA A 340 -19.53 38.74 -30.14
C ALA A 340 -18.24 38.25 -30.84
N MET A 341 -18.25 38.09 -32.16
CA MET A 341 -17.07 37.65 -32.92
C MET A 341 -16.04 38.76 -33.13
N ALA A 342 -16.47 40.03 -33.18
CA ALA A 342 -15.57 41.18 -33.39
C ALA A 342 -14.75 41.56 -32.14
N ALA A 343 -15.24 41.25 -30.93
CA ALA A 343 -14.57 41.62 -29.67
C ALA A 343 -13.38 40.71 -29.30
N ALA A 344 -13.32 39.49 -29.84
CA ALA A 344 -12.27 38.52 -29.52
C ALA A 344 -10.95 38.75 -30.27
N ALA A 345 -10.96 39.51 -31.38
CA ALA A 345 -9.79 39.74 -32.22
C ALA A 345 -8.87 40.88 -31.74
N ALA A 346 -9.25 41.64 -30.70
CA ALA A 346 -8.58 42.90 -30.35
C ALA A 346 -7.60 42.84 -29.16
N LYS A 347 -7.24 41.67 -28.62
CA LYS A 347 -6.57 41.61 -27.29
C LYS A 347 -5.19 40.96 -27.14
N ASN A 348 -4.54 40.41 -28.15
CA ASN A 348 -3.18 39.86 -27.98
C ASN A 348 -2.19 40.42 -29.01
N GLY A 349 -1.49 41.49 -28.64
CA GLY A 349 -0.29 41.97 -29.34
C GLY A 349 0.92 41.12 -28.95
N ALA A 350 1.55 40.47 -29.93
CA ALA A 350 2.77 39.68 -29.78
C ALA A 350 4.00 40.47 -30.24
N ALA A 351 5.13 40.30 -29.55
CA ALA A 351 6.48 40.65 -30.01
C ALA A 351 7.24 39.35 -30.41
N PRO A 352 8.26 39.41 -31.29
CA PRO A 352 8.56 38.34 -32.24
C PRO A 352 9.63 37.33 -31.77
N GLN A 353 9.46 36.06 -32.16
CA GLN A 353 10.52 35.03 -32.21
C GLN A 353 11.02 34.84 -33.66
N PRO A 354 12.27 34.38 -33.87
CA PRO A 354 12.89 34.31 -35.19
C PRO A 354 12.46 33.07 -36.00
N ALA A 355 12.54 33.23 -37.32
CA ALA A 355 11.91 32.42 -38.35
C ALA A 355 12.33 30.93 -38.42
N MET A 356 11.32 30.06 -38.50
CA MET A 356 11.40 28.75 -39.16
C MET A 356 10.67 28.81 -40.51
N ALA A 357 11.27 28.18 -41.53
CA ALA A 357 10.84 28.18 -42.93
C ALA A 357 9.45 27.54 -43.15
N PRO A 358 8.72 27.93 -44.22
CA PRO A 358 7.29 27.64 -44.34
C PRO A 358 6.99 26.22 -44.81
N ALA A 359 5.98 25.61 -44.17
CA ALA A 359 5.35 24.37 -44.59
C ALA A 359 4.40 24.61 -45.79
N GLY A 360 4.56 23.81 -46.85
CA GLY A 360 3.63 23.75 -47.98
C GLY A 360 2.27 23.14 -47.58
N SER A 361 1.23 23.60 -48.26
CA SER A 361 -0.18 23.27 -48.01
C SER A 361 -0.51 21.79 -48.08
N ILE A 362 -1.20 21.28 -47.06
CA ILE A 362 -1.82 19.95 -47.06
C ILE A 362 -3.20 20.07 -47.72
N THR A 363 -3.29 19.61 -48.96
CA THR A 363 -4.57 19.25 -49.60
C THR A 363 -4.53 17.75 -49.87
N GLN A 364 -5.45 17.02 -49.23
CA GLN A 364 -5.87 15.64 -49.50
C GLN A 364 -4.93 14.74 -50.34
N ILE A 365 -4.14 13.92 -49.65
CA ILE A 365 -3.74 12.60 -50.14
C ILE A 365 -4.00 11.62 -49.00
N ALA A 366 -4.98 10.73 -49.17
CA ALA A 366 -5.11 9.54 -48.34
C ALA A 366 -3.93 8.61 -48.68
N ALA A 367 -2.77 8.86 -48.06
CA ALA A 367 -1.60 8.01 -48.20
C ALA A 367 -1.90 6.66 -47.55
N ARG A 368 -1.63 5.57 -48.28
CA ARG A 368 -1.56 4.21 -47.72
C ARG A 368 -0.71 4.27 -46.45
N ARG A 369 -1.31 4.08 -45.27
CA ARG A 369 -0.54 3.96 -44.03
C ARG A 369 0.26 2.67 -44.12
N GLY A 370 1.58 2.80 -44.19
CA GLY A 370 2.50 1.68 -44.14
C GLY A 370 2.30 0.81 -42.90
N ARG A 371 2.70 -0.46 -42.99
CA ARG A 371 2.62 -1.42 -41.88
C ARG A 371 3.60 -1.00 -40.78
N THR A 372 3.07 -0.77 -39.58
CA THR A 372 3.86 -0.47 -38.38
C THR A 372 3.79 -1.68 -37.45
N ILE A 373 4.95 -2.16 -37.00
CA ILE A 373 5.03 -3.19 -35.96
C ILE A 373 5.51 -2.58 -34.64
N PHE A 374 5.09 -3.14 -33.52
CA PHE A 374 5.43 -2.69 -32.17
C PHE A 374 6.18 -3.80 -31.44
N SER A 375 7.13 -3.44 -30.59
CA SER A 375 7.84 -4.42 -29.77
C SER A 375 8.16 -3.92 -28.38
N PHE A 376 8.18 -4.85 -27.44
CA PHE A 376 8.60 -4.66 -26.05
C PHE A 376 9.04 -6.01 -25.46
N ILE A 377 9.71 -5.97 -24.31
CA ILE A 377 10.24 -7.15 -23.63
C ILE A 377 9.45 -7.44 -22.36
N VAL A 378 9.07 -8.70 -22.19
CA VAL A 378 8.54 -9.24 -20.93
C VAL A 378 9.65 -10.07 -20.28
N ASP A 379 10.12 -9.62 -19.12
CA ASP A 379 11.11 -10.33 -18.31
C ASP A 379 10.42 -11.15 -17.20
N ALA A 380 11.22 -11.84 -16.37
CA ALA A 380 10.78 -12.79 -15.34
C ALA A 380 10.00 -12.14 -14.19
N ASP A 381 10.24 -10.85 -13.91
CA ASP A 381 9.47 -10.16 -12.88
C ASP A 381 7.99 -10.03 -13.33
N PRO A 382 7.02 -10.47 -12.51
CA PRO A 382 5.60 -10.42 -12.83
C PRO A 382 5.06 -9.07 -13.31
N LYS A 383 5.70 -7.96 -12.92
CA LYS A 383 5.27 -6.63 -13.34
C LYS A 383 5.31 -6.44 -14.85
N PHE A 384 6.37 -6.94 -15.51
CA PHE A 384 6.53 -6.81 -16.96
C PHE A 384 5.42 -7.54 -17.72
N ALA A 385 4.94 -8.66 -17.18
CA ALA A 385 3.82 -9.40 -17.76
C ALA A 385 2.50 -8.63 -17.65
N TYR A 386 2.23 -8.01 -16.50
CA TYR A 386 1.02 -7.22 -16.27
C TYR A 386 0.98 -5.95 -17.12
N GLU A 387 2.05 -5.16 -17.05
CA GLU A 387 2.19 -3.90 -17.78
C GLU A 387 2.22 -4.16 -19.29
N GLY A 388 3.04 -5.11 -19.73
CA GLY A 388 3.15 -5.51 -21.14
C GLY A 388 1.83 -6.01 -21.72
N TYR A 389 1.01 -6.71 -20.93
CA TYR A 389 -0.32 -7.15 -21.38
C TYR A 389 -1.25 -5.96 -21.64
N HIS A 390 -1.27 -4.97 -20.75
CA HIS A 390 -2.08 -3.77 -20.95
C HIS A 390 -1.55 -2.87 -22.06
N LEU A 391 -0.22 -2.82 -22.24
CA LEU A 391 0.41 -2.19 -23.39
C LEU A 391 -0.02 -2.86 -24.70
N ALA A 392 0.13 -4.18 -24.83
CA ALA A 392 -0.29 -4.92 -26.03
C ALA A 392 -1.75 -4.64 -26.39
N ARG A 393 -2.67 -4.70 -25.41
CA ARG A 393 -4.09 -4.40 -25.62
C ARG A 393 -4.31 -2.97 -26.10
N SER A 394 -3.61 -2.00 -25.52
CA SER A 394 -3.73 -0.59 -25.92
C SER A 394 -3.27 -0.38 -27.36
N LEU A 395 -2.16 -1.02 -27.76
CA LEU A 395 -1.63 -0.94 -29.11
C LEU A 395 -2.58 -1.58 -30.12
N ILE A 396 -3.12 -2.76 -29.80
CA ILE A 396 -4.12 -3.44 -30.64
C ILE A 396 -5.34 -2.55 -30.85
N GLN A 397 -5.80 -1.87 -29.79
CA GLN A 397 -6.97 -1.00 -29.84
C GLN A 397 -6.72 0.29 -30.64
N HIS A 398 -5.53 0.88 -30.52
CA HIS A 398 -5.31 2.26 -30.97
C HIS A 398 -4.37 2.42 -32.19
N SER A 399 -3.40 1.52 -32.35
CA SER A 399 -2.25 1.77 -33.24
C SER A 399 -1.96 0.65 -34.24
N CYS A 400 -2.49 -0.55 -34.05
CA CYS A 400 -2.24 -1.69 -34.91
C CYS A 400 -3.30 -1.86 -36.01
N ASN A 401 -2.90 -2.49 -37.12
CA ASN A 401 -3.86 -3.00 -38.12
C ASN A 401 -4.27 -4.44 -37.79
N SER A 402 -3.37 -5.22 -37.20
CA SER A 402 -3.57 -6.59 -36.73
C SER A 402 -2.89 -6.79 -35.38
N ALA A 403 -3.42 -7.69 -34.54
CA ALA A 403 -2.75 -8.06 -33.28
C ALA A 403 -1.37 -8.70 -33.49
N THR A 404 -1.14 -9.30 -34.66
CA THR A 404 0.16 -9.87 -35.05
C THR A 404 1.23 -8.81 -35.29
N ASP A 405 0.87 -7.53 -35.39
CA ASP A 405 1.82 -6.41 -35.46
C ASP A 405 2.47 -6.11 -34.09
N VAL A 406 1.93 -6.65 -33.00
CA VAL A 406 2.55 -6.57 -31.66
C VAL A 406 3.49 -7.76 -31.45
N ASN A 407 4.78 -7.47 -31.32
CA ASN A 407 5.88 -8.42 -31.17
C ASN A 407 6.39 -8.43 -29.73
N VAL A 408 5.97 -9.43 -28.96
CA VAL A 408 6.30 -9.57 -27.54
C VAL A 408 7.52 -10.48 -27.40
N GLN A 409 8.56 -10.00 -26.74
CA GLN A 409 9.82 -10.73 -26.62
C GLN A 409 10.04 -11.18 -25.18
N PHE A 410 10.39 -12.45 -24.99
CA PHE A 410 10.49 -13.05 -23.67
C PHE A 410 11.93 -13.45 -23.37
N THR A 411 12.37 -13.14 -22.15
CA THR A 411 13.54 -13.82 -21.59
C THR A 411 13.22 -15.29 -21.33
N LYS A 412 14.25 -16.14 -21.30
CA LYS A 412 14.10 -17.60 -21.17
C LYS A 412 13.37 -18.05 -19.91
N GLU A 413 13.48 -17.26 -18.86
CA GLU A 413 12.92 -17.51 -17.54
C GLU A 413 11.38 -17.37 -17.53
N VAL A 414 10.81 -16.66 -18.51
CA VAL A 414 9.36 -16.46 -18.59
C VAL A 414 8.66 -17.73 -19.03
N GLY A 415 7.82 -18.28 -18.14
CA GLY A 415 7.08 -19.51 -18.34
C GLY A 415 6.03 -19.45 -19.47
N THR A 416 5.63 -20.63 -19.94
CA THR A 416 4.63 -20.82 -21.01
C THR A 416 3.29 -20.16 -20.71
N GLU A 417 2.80 -20.24 -19.48
CA GLU A 417 1.54 -19.63 -19.06
C GLU A 417 1.48 -18.12 -19.33
N THR A 418 2.51 -17.38 -18.91
CA THR A 418 2.61 -15.93 -19.15
C THR A 418 2.62 -15.67 -20.66
N ARG A 419 3.34 -16.47 -21.45
CA ARG A 419 3.36 -16.38 -22.91
C ARG A 419 1.98 -16.66 -23.53
N ASP A 420 1.22 -17.60 -22.97
CA ASP A 420 -0.12 -17.96 -23.44
C ASP A 420 -1.10 -16.78 -23.32
N VAL A 421 -0.92 -15.90 -22.33
CA VAL A 421 -1.71 -14.66 -22.20
C VAL A 421 -1.58 -13.79 -23.46
N PHE A 422 -0.36 -13.58 -23.95
CA PHE A 422 -0.11 -12.81 -25.16
C PHE A 422 -0.49 -13.56 -26.44
N ARG A 423 -0.34 -14.89 -26.46
CA ARG A 423 -0.82 -15.70 -27.59
C ARG A 423 -2.33 -15.58 -27.78
N ARG A 424 -3.10 -15.54 -26.68
CA ARG A 424 -4.56 -15.34 -26.73
C ARG A 424 -4.96 -13.96 -27.26
N LEU A 425 -4.11 -12.94 -27.11
CA LEU A 425 -4.31 -11.64 -27.74
C LEU A 425 -4.03 -11.66 -29.25
N GLY A 426 -3.41 -12.72 -29.78
CA GLY A 426 -2.97 -12.80 -31.16
C GLY A 426 -1.62 -12.12 -31.43
N CYS A 427 -0.84 -11.83 -30.39
CA CYS A 427 0.49 -11.25 -30.53
C CYS A 427 1.51 -12.24 -31.11
N THR A 428 2.50 -11.70 -31.83
CA THR A 428 3.66 -12.48 -32.29
C THR A 428 4.67 -12.58 -31.15
N LEU A 429 5.08 -13.80 -30.80
CA LEU A 429 5.94 -14.04 -29.64
C LEU A 429 7.34 -14.46 -30.06
N HIS A 430 8.36 -13.95 -29.37
CA HIS A 430 9.77 -14.23 -29.64
C HIS A 430 10.53 -14.60 -28.38
N ASP A 431 11.59 -15.40 -28.55
CA ASP A 431 12.59 -15.65 -27.51
C ASP A 431 13.79 -14.73 -27.68
N ILE A 432 14.31 -14.22 -26.58
CA ILE A 432 15.56 -13.45 -26.54
C ILE A 432 16.50 -13.96 -25.46
N GLU A 433 17.79 -13.79 -25.71
CA GLU A 433 18.79 -13.81 -24.64
C GLU A 433 18.85 -12.44 -23.97
N ARG A 434 19.18 -12.45 -22.67
CA ARG A 434 19.57 -11.23 -21.97
C ARG A 434 20.80 -10.60 -22.65
N PHE A 435 20.81 -9.28 -22.78
CA PHE A 435 21.92 -8.57 -23.40
C PHE A 435 22.95 -8.14 -22.35
N GLY A 436 24.24 -8.31 -22.66
CA GLY A 436 25.34 -7.83 -21.81
C GLY A 436 25.37 -8.49 -20.44
N ASP A 437 25.34 -7.67 -19.38
CA ASP A 437 25.30 -8.12 -17.97
C ASP A 437 23.94 -8.72 -17.54
N GLY A 438 22.95 -8.63 -18.43
CA GLY A 438 21.60 -9.14 -18.25
C GLY A 438 20.74 -8.37 -17.24
N ARG A 439 21.19 -7.21 -16.76
CA ARG A 439 20.51 -6.46 -15.70
C ARG A 439 19.71 -5.26 -16.20
N TYR A 440 20.25 -4.49 -17.14
CA TYR A 440 19.65 -3.20 -17.54
C TYR A 440 19.47 -2.99 -19.05
N CYS A 441 20.09 -3.82 -19.91
CA CYS A 441 20.21 -3.52 -21.34
C CYS A 441 19.35 -4.39 -22.26
N ASN A 442 18.35 -5.11 -21.72
CA ASN A 442 17.59 -6.08 -22.50
C ASN A 442 16.87 -5.43 -23.69
N LYS A 443 16.47 -4.15 -23.60
CA LYS A 443 15.78 -3.42 -24.68
C LYS A 443 16.49 -3.51 -26.04
N ILE A 444 17.81 -3.57 -26.03
CA ILE A 444 18.65 -3.68 -27.22
C ILE A 444 18.39 -4.98 -27.99
N ALA A 445 17.96 -6.05 -27.30
CA ALA A 445 17.66 -7.33 -27.91
C ALA A 445 16.46 -7.27 -28.88
N GLN A 446 15.62 -6.22 -28.83
CA GLN A 446 14.35 -6.22 -29.54
C GLN A 446 14.45 -6.27 -31.07
N LEU A 447 15.45 -5.64 -31.69
CA LEU A 447 15.47 -5.52 -33.15
C LEU A 447 15.87 -6.81 -33.88
N ALA A 448 16.69 -7.67 -33.26
CA ALA A 448 17.28 -8.84 -33.91
C ALA A 448 16.21 -9.80 -34.47
N ASN A 449 15.15 -10.05 -33.70
CA ASN A 449 14.04 -10.93 -34.10
C ASN A 449 13.07 -10.26 -35.09
N LEU A 450 13.29 -9.01 -35.47
CA LEU A 450 12.33 -8.26 -36.29
C LEU A 450 12.82 -8.08 -37.72
N HIS A 451 14.12 -8.25 -38.00
CA HIS A 451 14.71 -8.00 -39.32
C HIS A 451 14.03 -8.77 -40.46
N GLN A 452 13.59 -10.00 -40.19
CA GLN A 452 12.93 -10.87 -41.17
C GLN A 452 11.50 -10.46 -41.53
N PHE A 453 10.88 -9.54 -40.77
CA PHE A 453 9.51 -9.11 -41.06
C PHE A 453 9.49 -7.98 -42.08
N ASP A 454 8.50 -8.02 -42.96
CA ASP A 454 8.17 -6.92 -43.85
C ASP A 454 7.31 -5.89 -43.11
N PHE A 455 7.84 -4.67 -42.97
CA PHE A 455 7.21 -3.54 -42.30
C PHE A 455 7.80 -2.24 -42.80
N ASP A 456 7.08 -1.13 -42.63
CA ASP A 456 7.57 0.22 -42.93
C ASP A 456 8.22 0.87 -41.71
N HIS A 457 7.64 0.66 -40.52
CA HIS A 457 8.18 1.15 -39.25
C HIS A 457 8.14 0.10 -38.15
N VAL A 458 9.10 0.16 -37.24
CA VAL A 458 9.10 -0.55 -35.95
C VAL A 458 9.11 0.46 -34.80
N VAL A 459 8.28 0.22 -33.78
CA VAL A 459 8.25 1.03 -32.57
C VAL A 459 8.68 0.17 -31.38
N LEU A 460 9.77 0.55 -30.72
CA LEU A 460 10.27 -0.13 -29.52
C LEU A 460 9.79 0.60 -28.27
N LEU A 461 9.22 -0.14 -27.34
CA LEU A 461 8.53 0.38 -26.15
C LEU A 461 9.04 -0.28 -24.87
N ASP A 462 8.93 0.42 -23.75
CA ASP A 462 8.98 -0.17 -22.41
C ASP A 462 7.59 -0.71 -22.02
N THR A 463 7.52 -1.64 -21.07
CA THR A 463 6.24 -2.26 -20.68
C THR A 463 5.34 -1.32 -19.90
N ASP A 464 5.94 -0.41 -19.14
CA ASP A 464 5.33 0.57 -18.24
C ASP A 464 4.74 1.77 -19.01
N MET A 465 4.12 1.44 -20.15
CA MET A 465 3.49 2.36 -21.07
C MET A 465 2.08 1.91 -21.40
N ILE A 466 1.21 2.86 -21.75
CA ILE A 466 -0.13 2.55 -22.22
C ILE A 466 -0.60 3.55 -23.27
N ALA A 467 -0.99 3.05 -24.44
CA ALA A 467 -1.48 3.87 -25.52
C ALA A 467 -2.93 4.30 -25.24
N VAL A 468 -3.23 5.57 -25.48
CA VAL A 468 -4.58 6.13 -25.38
C VAL A 468 -5.03 6.77 -26.69
N ALA A 469 -4.14 6.83 -27.69
CA ALA A 469 -4.43 7.21 -29.07
C ALA A 469 -3.43 6.54 -30.05
N ASP A 470 -3.63 6.79 -31.35
CA ASP A 470 -2.79 6.23 -32.43
C ASP A 470 -1.38 6.85 -32.43
N LEU A 471 -0.34 6.01 -32.37
CA LEU A 471 1.06 6.44 -32.33
C LEU A 471 1.65 6.73 -33.72
N ARG A 472 1.08 6.17 -34.78
CA ARG A 472 1.63 6.23 -36.15
C ARG A 472 1.79 7.65 -36.72
N PRO A 473 0.91 8.63 -36.41
CA PRO A 473 1.08 10.00 -36.90
C PRO A 473 2.38 10.68 -36.46
N PHE A 474 3.07 10.16 -35.44
CA PHE A 474 4.30 10.74 -34.90
C PHE A 474 5.57 10.10 -35.46
N LEU A 475 5.45 9.09 -36.33
CA LEU A 475 6.59 8.39 -36.92
C LEU A 475 7.20 9.20 -38.08
N SER A 476 8.50 9.04 -38.30
CA SER A 476 9.22 9.65 -39.42
C SER A 476 9.61 8.58 -40.42
N GLU A 477 9.44 8.90 -41.71
CA GLU A 477 9.87 8.03 -42.82
C GLU A 477 11.40 7.95 -42.95
N ASN A 478 12.12 8.96 -42.45
CA ASN A 478 13.54 9.17 -42.76
C ASN A 478 14.46 9.20 -41.54
N ALA A 479 13.92 9.18 -40.32
CA ALA A 479 14.69 9.31 -39.08
C ALA A 479 14.16 8.46 -37.94
N LEU A 480 15.06 8.06 -37.05
CA LEU A 480 14.71 7.56 -35.73
C LEU A 480 14.02 8.68 -34.94
N VAL A 481 12.86 8.38 -34.39
CA VAL A 481 12.04 9.31 -33.60
C VAL A 481 12.06 8.88 -32.14
N ALA A 482 12.53 9.76 -31.26
CA ALA A 482 12.49 9.55 -29.82
C ALA A 482 12.37 10.87 -29.08
N LYS A 483 11.74 10.86 -27.91
CA LYS A 483 11.59 12.07 -27.09
C LYS A 483 12.91 12.39 -26.40
N VAL A 484 13.26 13.67 -26.28
CA VAL A 484 14.37 14.11 -25.43
C VAL A 484 14.16 13.60 -23.99
N VAL A 485 15.25 13.32 -23.27
CA VAL A 485 15.20 12.90 -21.85
C VAL A 485 14.41 13.87 -20.98
N ASP A 486 13.74 13.35 -19.95
CA ASP A 486 12.93 14.15 -19.01
C ASP A 486 13.81 15.06 -18.14
N PHE A 487 14.91 14.50 -17.66
CA PHE A 487 15.89 15.16 -16.80
C PHE A 487 17.29 15.04 -17.38
N PRO A 488 18.29 15.81 -16.88
CA PRO A 488 19.67 15.71 -17.33
C PRO A 488 20.30 14.43 -16.75
N GLN A 489 19.83 13.28 -17.22
CA GLN A 489 20.23 11.95 -16.81
C GLN A 489 20.75 11.19 -18.04
N PRO A 490 22.08 11.04 -18.19
CA PRO A 490 23.14 11.64 -17.38
C PRO A 490 23.32 13.16 -17.61
N PRO A 491 23.93 13.89 -16.65
CA PRO A 491 24.22 15.31 -16.82
C PRO A 491 25.37 15.51 -17.81
N LEU A 492 25.46 16.72 -18.41
CA LEU A 492 26.44 17.03 -19.46
C LEU A 492 27.87 16.58 -19.13
N PRO A 493 28.45 16.80 -17.93
CA PRO A 493 29.83 16.38 -17.65
C PRO A 493 30.06 14.87 -17.81
N VAL A 494 29.06 14.05 -17.46
CA VAL A 494 29.13 12.59 -17.60
C VAL A 494 29.06 12.20 -19.07
N LEU A 495 28.14 12.81 -19.83
CA LEU A 495 28.04 12.59 -21.28
C LEU A 495 29.29 13.06 -22.03
N GLU A 496 29.92 14.17 -21.59
CA GLU A 496 31.18 14.65 -22.15
C GLU A 496 32.33 13.68 -21.90
N GLU A 497 32.45 13.16 -20.67
CA GLU A 497 33.46 12.16 -20.32
C GLU A 497 33.31 10.90 -21.21
N ILE A 498 32.09 10.38 -21.31
CA ILE A 498 31.76 9.22 -22.15
C ILE A 498 32.02 9.52 -23.63
N GLY A 499 31.57 10.66 -24.13
CA GLY A 499 31.75 11.07 -25.52
C GLY A 499 33.23 11.19 -25.90
N ARG A 500 34.04 11.82 -25.03
CA ARG A 500 35.50 11.93 -25.25
C ARG A 500 36.17 10.55 -25.23
N ALA A 501 35.79 9.68 -24.30
CA ALA A 501 36.30 8.31 -24.24
C ALA A 501 35.91 7.50 -25.49
N ALA A 502 34.72 7.73 -26.05
CA ALA A 502 34.25 7.13 -27.31
C ALA A 502 34.92 7.72 -28.57
N GLY A 503 35.77 8.75 -28.43
CA GLY A 503 36.46 9.40 -29.54
C GLY A 503 35.67 10.52 -30.22
N MET A 504 34.63 11.06 -29.57
CA MET A 504 33.84 12.18 -30.08
C MET A 504 34.67 13.47 -30.10
N ARG A 505 34.93 14.01 -31.31
CA ARG A 505 35.74 15.22 -31.49
C ARG A 505 34.97 16.52 -31.26
N ASN A 506 33.69 16.53 -31.67
CA ASN A 506 32.79 17.67 -31.53
C ASN A 506 31.54 17.20 -30.81
N LEU A 507 31.22 17.84 -29.69
CA LEU A 507 29.99 17.57 -28.96
C LEU A 507 28.79 18.10 -29.76
N PRO A 508 27.64 17.40 -29.73
CA PRO A 508 26.44 17.84 -30.42
C PRO A 508 25.88 19.13 -29.80
N PRO A 509 24.96 19.83 -30.49
CA PRO A 509 24.30 21.01 -29.94
C PRO A 509 23.62 20.72 -28.60
N VAL A 510 23.66 21.68 -27.68
CA VAL A 510 22.97 21.60 -26.39
C VAL A 510 21.54 22.12 -26.53
N GLY A 511 20.58 21.30 -26.12
CA GLY A 511 19.17 21.66 -25.97
C GLY A 511 18.76 21.65 -24.49
N THR A 512 17.45 21.58 -24.26
CA THR A 512 16.86 21.45 -22.91
C THR A 512 16.21 20.09 -22.76
N VAL A 513 16.14 19.61 -21.53
CA VAL A 513 15.35 18.41 -21.16
C VAL A 513 13.84 18.71 -21.27
N ASP A 514 13.00 17.68 -21.20
CA ASP A 514 11.54 17.85 -21.32
C ASP A 514 10.93 18.45 -20.03
N ALA A 515 11.26 17.90 -18.86
CA ALA A 515 10.61 18.20 -17.58
C ALA A 515 11.02 19.53 -16.94
N ALA A 516 12.07 20.18 -17.45
CA ALA A 516 12.67 21.38 -16.87
C ALA A 516 13.53 22.15 -17.90
N HIS A 517 14.11 23.26 -17.48
CA HIS A 517 15.05 24.06 -18.29
C HIS A 517 16.52 23.61 -18.19
N ALA A 518 16.78 22.41 -17.67
CA ALA A 518 18.14 21.90 -17.55
C ALA A 518 18.72 21.51 -18.93
N PRO A 519 20.04 21.62 -19.13
CA PRO A 519 20.65 21.35 -20.42
C PRO A 519 20.89 19.85 -20.67
N THR A 520 20.78 19.42 -21.93
CA THR A 520 21.13 18.08 -22.40
C THR A 520 21.61 18.13 -23.85
N TYR A 521 22.33 17.10 -24.31
CA TYR A 521 22.81 17.04 -25.68
C TYR A 521 21.72 16.59 -26.67
N ALA A 522 21.74 17.15 -27.88
CA ALA A 522 20.91 16.66 -28.97
C ALA A 522 21.16 15.17 -29.23
N GLY A 523 20.08 14.41 -29.40
CA GLY A 523 20.10 12.95 -29.54
C GLY A 523 20.06 12.18 -28.21
N ASN A 524 20.27 12.84 -27.06
CA ASN A 524 20.06 12.18 -25.76
C ASN A 524 18.55 12.10 -25.50
N CYS A 525 18.00 10.91 -25.66
CA CYS A 525 16.56 10.66 -25.73
C CYS A 525 16.12 9.62 -24.70
N ASN A 526 14.90 9.75 -24.19
CA ASN A 526 14.30 8.81 -23.25
C ASN A 526 14.04 7.46 -23.94
N GLY A 527 14.47 6.37 -23.28
CA GLY A 527 14.41 5.00 -23.78
C GLY A 527 13.01 4.43 -23.99
N GLY A 528 11.98 5.07 -23.45
CA GLY A 528 10.62 4.59 -23.47
C GLY A 528 10.01 4.39 -24.85
N PHE A 529 10.36 5.23 -25.82
CA PHE A 529 9.79 5.20 -27.17
C PHE A 529 10.86 5.42 -28.24
N TYR A 530 11.00 4.45 -29.15
CA TYR A 530 11.80 4.59 -30.37
C TYR A 530 10.98 4.20 -31.60
N GLY A 531 10.63 5.17 -32.45
CA GLY A 531 10.05 4.93 -33.77
C GLY A 531 11.15 4.88 -34.83
N ILE A 532 11.30 3.74 -35.52
CA ILE A 532 12.42 3.50 -36.44
C ILE A 532 11.87 3.06 -37.80
N PRO A 533 12.17 3.78 -38.91
CA PRO A 533 11.80 3.32 -40.25
C PRO A 533 12.62 2.09 -40.64
N LYS A 534 12.04 1.20 -41.44
CA LYS A 534 12.66 -0.07 -41.86
C LYS A 534 14.06 0.11 -42.44
N ALA A 535 14.27 1.16 -43.24
CA ALA A 535 15.56 1.48 -43.85
C ALA A 535 16.68 1.73 -42.83
N LEU A 536 16.35 2.12 -41.60
CA LEU A 536 17.32 2.38 -40.53
C LEU A 536 17.43 1.22 -39.52
N ALA A 537 16.47 0.30 -39.47
CA ALA A 537 16.35 -0.69 -38.40
C ALA A 537 17.61 -1.55 -38.20
N GLU A 538 18.17 -2.13 -39.27
CA GLU A 538 19.39 -2.95 -39.18
C GLU A 538 20.64 -2.13 -38.82
N GLY A 539 20.70 -0.88 -39.29
CA GLY A 539 21.80 0.05 -38.96
C GLY A 539 21.77 0.46 -37.50
N VAL A 540 20.57 0.78 -36.99
CA VAL A 540 20.33 1.08 -35.57
C VAL A 540 20.67 -0.13 -34.71
N ASP A 541 20.17 -1.33 -35.03
CA ASP A 541 20.46 -2.54 -34.23
C ASP A 541 21.96 -2.80 -34.11
N ARG A 542 22.69 -2.76 -35.23
CA ARG A 542 24.13 -2.99 -35.26
C ARG A 542 24.91 -1.93 -34.48
N SER A 543 24.59 -0.65 -34.71
CA SER A 543 25.27 0.47 -34.07
C SER A 543 25.01 0.49 -32.57
N TRP A 544 23.75 0.34 -32.17
CA TRP A 544 23.33 0.39 -30.76
C TRP A 544 23.96 -0.73 -29.94
N ARG A 545 23.95 -1.98 -30.44
CA ARG A 545 24.63 -3.12 -29.79
C ARG A 545 26.12 -2.88 -29.60
N ARG A 546 26.80 -2.39 -30.63
CA ARG A 546 28.24 -2.11 -30.59
C ARG A 546 28.56 -1.07 -29.52
N TRP A 547 27.82 0.04 -29.49
CA TRP A 547 28.03 1.09 -28.50
C TRP A 547 27.64 0.67 -27.09
N ALA A 548 26.62 -0.16 -26.94
CA ALA A 548 26.25 -0.70 -25.63
C ALA A 548 27.32 -1.65 -25.10
N GLN A 549 27.86 -2.53 -25.93
CA GLN A 549 28.97 -3.41 -25.54
C GLN A 549 30.21 -2.59 -25.15
N TRP A 550 30.57 -1.60 -25.95
CA TRP A 550 31.67 -0.69 -25.63
C TRP A 550 31.42 0.04 -24.31
N LEU A 551 30.20 0.54 -24.07
CA LEU A 551 29.86 1.27 -22.85
C LEU A 551 29.84 0.37 -21.61
N LEU A 552 29.46 -0.90 -21.74
CA LEU A 552 29.58 -1.89 -20.66
C LEU A 552 31.05 -2.16 -20.31
N GLU A 553 31.94 -2.21 -21.31
CA GLU A 553 33.39 -2.33 -21.11
C GLU A 553 34.01 -1.05 -20.52
N ASN A 554 33.34 0.10 -20.69
CA ASN A 554 33.77 1.43 -20.24
C ASN A 554 32.76 2.06 -19.27
N ILE A 555 32.16 1.25 -18.39
CA ILE A 555 31.00 1.63 -17.56
C ILE A 555 31.31 2.67 -16.48
N GLU A 556 32.58 2.89 -16.18
CA GLU A 556 33.05 3.63 -15.01
C GLU A 556 32.40 5.03 -14.83
N PRO A 557 32.24 5.87 -15.87
CA PRO A 557 31.58 7.17 -15.72
C PRO A 557 30.11 7.06 -15.29
N LEU A 558 29.39 6.04 -15.78
CA LEU A 558 28.00 5.79 -15.35
C LEU A 558 27.96 5.14 -13.96
N ALA A 559 28.78 4.13 -13.70
CA ALA A 559 28.81 3.41 -12.44
C ALA A 559 29.13 4.34 -11.26
N ARG A 560 30.14 5.20 -11.41
CA ARG A 560 30.57 6.15 -10.38
C ARG A 560 29.52 7.23 -10.07
N ASN A 561 28.57 7.46 -10.99
CA ASN A 561 27.45 8.38 -10.83
C ASN A 561 26.12 7.66 -10.51
N ASN A 562 26.12 6.36 -10.20
CA ASN A 562 24.92 5.54 -9.97
C ASN A 562 23.92 5.56 -11.15
N MET A 563 24.46 5.53 -12.36
CA MET A 563 23.72 5.66 -13.63
C MET A 563 23.94 4.47 -14.57
N ALA A 564 24.42 3.33 -14.06
CA ALA A 564 24.66 2.12 -14.86
C ALA A 564 23.40 1.57 -15.53
N GLN A 565 22.21 1.90 -15.01
CA GLN A 565 20.92 1.57 -15.62
C GLN A 565 20.65 2.30 -16.95
N HIS A 566 21.37 3.39 -17.26
CA HIS A 566 21.15 4.19 -18.47
C HIS A 566 22.01 3.75 -19.66
N VAL A 567 22.61 2.55 -19.63
CA VAL A 567 23.51 2.09 -20.70
C VAL A 567 22.79 2.01 -22.04
N ASP A 568 21.56 1.52 -22.08
CA ASP A 568 20.76 1.46 -23.31
C ASP A 568 20.49 2.87 -23.90
N GLN A 569 20.11 3.82 -23.03
CA GLN A 569 19.86 5.21 -23.40
C GLN A 569 21.11 5.92 -23.92
N VAL A 570 22.22 5.81 -23.18
CA VAL A 570 23.48 6.50 -23.52
C VAL A 570 24.15 5.86 -24.73
N SER A 571 24.06 4.54 -24.89
CA SER A 571 24.56 3.87 -26.10
C SER A 571 23.73 4.21 -27.34
N MET A 572 22.41 4.47 -27.21
CA MET A 572 21.61 5.01 -28.30
C MET A 572 22.06 6.43 -28.67
N TRP A 573 22.36 7.28 -27.68
CA TRP A 573 22.93 8.61 -27.93
C TRP A 573 24.27 8.53 -28.69
N LEU A 574 25.16 7.61 -28.29
CA LEU A 574 26.41 7.36 -29.00
C LEU A 574 26.16 6.87 -30.44
N ALA A 575 25.20 5.96 -30.65
CA ALA A 575 24.81 5.49 -31.98
C ALA A 575 24.32 6.65 -32.87
N ILE A 576 23.45 7.51 -32.35
CA ILE A 576 22.94 8.69 -33.06
C ILE A 576 24.08 9.64 -33.46
N VAL A 577 24.99 9.97 -32.54
CA VAL A 577 26.01 10.99 -32.77
C VAL A 577 27.20 10.45 -33.54
N MET A 578 27.75 9.31 -33.12
CA MET A 578 29.01 8.77 -33.65
C MET A 578 28.81 8.10 -35.01
N ASP A 579 27.70 7.37 -35.18
CA ASP A 579 27.39 6.69 -36.44
C ASP A 579 26.41 7.46 -37.33
N ARG A 580 26.02 8.68 -36.91
CA ARG A 580 25.17 9.61 -37.66
C ARG A 580 23.83 8.99 -38.06
N ILE A 581 23.22 8.21 -37.17
CA ILE A 581 21.85 7.73 -37.37
C ILE A 581 20.94 8.98 -37.44
N PRO A 582 20.16 9.15 -38.53
CA PRO A 582 19.23 10.26 -38.63
C PRO A 582 18.26 10.25 -37.44
N TYR A 583 18.15 11.38 -36.74
CA TYR A 583 17.35 11.52 -35.53
C TYR A 583 16.41 12.73 -35.63
N SER A 584 15.17 12.55 -35.15
CA SER A 584 14.18 13.62 -34.98
C SER A 584 13.60 13.54 -33.56
N ALA A 585 13.52 14.68 -32.88
CA ALA A 585 12.89 14.75 -31.57
C ALA A 585 11.38 14.50 -31.68
N ALA A 586 10.87 13.54 -30.91
CA ALA A 586 9.45 13.29 -30.77
C ALA A 586 8.81 14.35 -29.85
N PRO A 587 7.54 14.73 -30.07
CA PRO A 587 6.82 15.53 -29.09
C PRO A 587 6.52 14.70 -27.84
N SER A 588 6.26 15.37 -26.71
CA SER A 588 5.97 14.69 -25.43
C SER A 588 4.75 13.78 -25.51
N ASN A 589 3.86 13.98 -26.48
CA ASN A 589 2.62 13.21 -26.71
C ASN A 589 2.81 11.69 -26.81
N VAL A 590 3.97 11.21 -27.27
CA VAL A 590 4.27 9.76 -27.47
C VAL A 590 5.22 9.17 -26.43
N ASN A 591 5.54 9.93 -25.39
CA ASN A 591 6.27 9.47 -24.22
C ASN A 591 5.94 10.43 -23.07
N TYR A 592 4.65 10.47 -22.71
CA TYR A 592 4.09 11.47 -21.80
C TYR A 592 4.16 10.94 -20.37
N TYR A 593 5.13 11.43 -19.58
CA TYR A 593 5.26 10.96 -18.21
C TYR A 593 4.12 11.49 -17.34
N VAL A 594 3.65 10.67 -16.40
CA VAL A 594 2.64 11.07 -15.40
C VAL A 594 3.06 10.73 -13.96
N HIS A 595 4.18 10.05 -13.79
CA HIS A 595 4.65 9.52 -12.50
C HIS A 595 5.39 10.55 -11.63
N MET A 596 5.56 11.78 -12.13
CA MET A 596 6.30 12.87 -11.48
C MET A 596 5.78 14.24 -11.94
N ASP A 597 5.98 15.27 -11.12
CA ASP A 597 5.68 16.65 -11.49
C ASP A 597 6.78 17.22 -12.42
N GLY A 598 6.39 17.97 -13.46
CA GLY A 598 7.30 18.66 -14.36
C GLY A 598 6.61 19.25 -15.58
N GLU A 599 7.32 20.05 -16.39
CA GLU A 599 6.78 20.60 -17.64
C GLU A 599 6.82 19.59 -18.80
N HIS A 600 5.86 19.62 -19.71
CA HIS A 600 5.98 18.88 -20.99
C HIS A 600 6.41 19.85 -22.09
N ARG A 601 7.67 20.27 -22.07
CA ARG A 601 8.19 21.35 -22.92
C ARG A 601 8.05 21.06 -24.42
N TYR A 602 8.13 19.78 -24.81
CA TYR A 602 7.99 19.36 -26.20
C TYR A 602 6.57 18.90 -26.55
N PHE A 603 5.56 19.21 -25.73
CA PHE A 603 4.17 18.85 -26.00
C PHE A 603 3.60 19.61 -27.21
N ASP A 604 3.05 18.88 -28.18
CA ASP A 604 2.30 19.46 -29.30
C ASP A 604 0.81 19.56 -28.94
N SER A 605 0.38 20.78 -28.63
CA SER A 605 -1.01 21.08 -28.24
C SER A 605 -2.05 20.87 -29.35
N ARG A 606 -1.62 20.65 -30.60
CA ARG A 606 -2.50 20.31 -31.73
C ARG A 606 -2.87 18.82 -31.77
N SER A 607 -2.18 18.00 -30.99
CA SER A 607 -2.39 16.55 -30.92
C SER A 607 -2.75 16.13 -29.50
N ASN A 608 -3.48 15.03 -29.36
CA ASN A 608 -3.77 14.45 -28.04
C ASN A 608 -2.53 13.77 -27.46
N ILE A 609 -2.54 13.55 -26.15
CA ILE A 609 -1.64 12.56 -25.53
C ILE A 609 -1.95 11.21 -26.17
N ALA A 610 -0.92 10.52 -26.65
CA ALA A 610 -1.07 9.25 -27.37
C ALA A 610 -0.47 8.07 -26.59
N LEU A 611 0.61 8.28 -25.85
CA LEU A 611 1.26 7.26 -25.02
C LEU A 611 1.60 7.83 -23.65
N LEU A 612 1.04 7.23 -22.59
CA LEU A 612 1.41 7.53 -21.22
C LEU A 612 2.60 6.66 -20.81
N HIS A 613 3.55 7.25 -20.10
CA HIS A 613 4.69 6.60 -19.47
C HIS A 613 4.57 6.73 -17.94
N TYR A 614 4.43 5.61 -17.26
CA TYR A 614 4.24 5.53 -15.82
C TYR A 614 5.31 4.64 -15.21
N HIS A 615 5.66 4.81 -13.95
CA HIS A 615 6.58 3.91 -13.22
C HIS A 615 5.87 3.27 -12.03
N ASP A 616 6.48 2.25 -11.42
CA ASP A 616 5.93 1.39 -10.34
C ASP A 616 5.10 2.13 -9.28
N VAL A 617 5.52 3.33 -8.85
CA VAL A 617 4.80 4.18 -7.87
C VAL A 617 3.42 4.67 -8.33
N SER A 618 3.09 4.46 -9.60
CA SER A 618 1.87 4.92 -10.24
C SER A 618 0.81 3.83 -10.33
N LEU A 619 1.10 2.57 -10.02
CA LEU A 619 0.07 1.53 -9.95
C LEU A 619 -0.44 1.39 -8.52
N ASN A 620 -1.77 1.48 -8.34
CA ASN A 620 -2.39 1.19 -7.05
C ASN A 620 -2.61 -0.31 -6.85
N VAL A 621 -3.10 -0.67 -5.67
CA VAL A 621 -3.37 -2.05 -5.26
C VAL A 621 -4.40 -2.80 -6.12
N LEU A 622 -5.11 -2.11 -7.01
CA LEU A 622 -6.06 -2.65 -8.00
C LEU A 622 -5.46 -2.75 -9.40
N GLY A 623 -4.15 -2.48 -9.55
CA GLY A 623 -3.44 -2.47 -10.83
C GLY A 623 -3.83 -1.29 -11.74
N LYS A 624 -4.49 -0.26 -11.19
CA LYS A 624 -4.87 0.94 -11.94
C LYS A 624 -3.83 2.04 -11.77
N LEU A 625 -3.70 2.88 -12.79
CA LEU A 625 -2.89 4.09 -12.72
C LEU A 625 -3.50 5.06 -11.71
N GLU A 626 -2.74 5.35 -10.66
CA GLU A 626 -2.95 6.40 -9.66
C GLU A 626 -1.63 7.17 -9.49
N PRO A 627 -1.24 7.98 -10.49
CA PRO A 627 0.00 8.72 -10.42
C PRO A 627 -0.02 9.71 -9.25
N LYS A 628 1.13 9.89 -8.60
CA LYS A 628 1.26 10.81 -7.44
C LYS A 628 1.46 12.27 -7.85
N ALA A 629 1.69 12.53 -9.14
CA ALA A 629 1.85 13.87 -9.70
C ALA A 629 0.53 14.67 -9.70
N GLN A 630 0.65 16.00 -9.75
CA GLN A 630 -0.50 16.90 -9.89
C GLN A 630 -0.98 16.92 -11.34
N LEU A 631 -2.08 16.20 -11.60
CA LEU A 631 -2.63 16.08 -12.94
C LEU A 631 -3.53 17.27 -13.32
N ASN A 632 -3.25 17.87 -14.48
CA ASN A 632 -4.16 18.78 -15.17
C ASN A 632 -5.31 18.03 -15.85
N GLU A 633 -6.25 18.76 -16.44
CA GLU A 633 -7.47 18.18 -17.03
C GLU A 633 -7.20 17.29 -18.25
N LEU A 634 -6.15 17.57 -19.03
CA LEU A 634 -5.78 16.72 -20.16
C LEU A 634 -5.18 15.40 -19.67
N GLU A 635 -4.26 15.48 -18.72
CA GLU A 635 -3.61 14.34 -18.07
C GLU A 635 -4.63 13.43 -17.36
N ARG A 636 -5.55 14.03 -16.60
CA ARG A 636 -6.63 13.30 -15.91
C ARG A 636 -7.47 12.50 -16.89
N ARG A 637 -7.89 13.10 -18.01
CA ARG A 637 -8.67 12.41 -19.05
C ARG A 637 -7.89 11.26 -19.69
N ALA A 638 -6.58 11.44 -19.91
CA ALA A 638 -5.71 10.38 -20.43
C ALA A 638 -5.56 9.22 -19.43
N VAL A 639 -5.29 9.51 -18.16
CA VAL A 639 -5.18 8.51 -17.08
C VAL A 639 -6.51 7.76 -16.88
N GLU A 640 -7.64 8.46 -16.94
CA GLU A 640 -8.95 7.83 -16.90
C GLU A 640 -9.21 6.92 -18.12
N ALA A 641 -8.78 7.32 -19.32
CA ALA A 641 -8.87 6.48 -20.51
C ALA A 641 -8.05 5.20 -20.37
N ALA A 642 -6.81 5.32 -19.90
CA ALA A 642 -5.95 4.18 -19.57
C ALA A 642 -6.60 3.26 -18.53
N ASN A 643 -7.13 3.81 -17.44
CA ASN A 643 -7.80 3.03 -16.39
C ASN A 643 -9.08 2.34 -16.85
N ARG A 644 -9.85 2.95 -17.77
CA ARG A 644 -10.98 2.28 -18.42
C ARG A 644 -10.51 1.08 -19.23
N GLN A 645 -9.40 1.20 -19.96
CA GLN A 645 -8.85 0.10 -20.74
C GLN A 645 -8.30 -1.05 -19.87
N ILE A 646 -7.61 -0.70 -18.78
CA ILE A 646 -7.13 -1.66 -17.76
C ILE A 646 -8.32 -2.44 -17.21
N GLY A 647 -9.36 -1.73 -16.75
CA GLY A 647 -10.56 -2.37 -16.20
C GLY A 647 -11.35 -3.22 -17.20
N ALA A 648 -11.45 -2.79 -18.46
CA ALA A 648 -12.26 -3.47 -19.49
C ALA A 648 -11.68 -4.81 -19.96
N GLY A 649 -10.41 -5.11 -19.69
CA GLY A 649 -9.85 -6.44 -19.98
C GLY A 649 -8.82 -6.82 -18.95
N PHE A 650 -9.28 -6.80 -17.71
CA PHE A 650 -8.58 -7.33 -16.56
C PHE A 650 -8.18 -8.80 -16.82
N GLU A 651 -6.92 -9.15 -16.51
CA GLU A 651 -6.41 -10.52 -16.66
C GLU A 651 -5.96 -11.03 -15.29
N ASN A 652 -6.63 -12.08 -14.82
CA ASN A 652 -6.46 -12.60 -13.46
C ASN A 652 -5.03 -13.06 -13.17
N THR A 653 -4.41 -13.78 -14.11
CA THR A 653 -3.12 -14.46 -13.89
C THR A 653 -2.00 -13.45 -13.67
N THR A 654 -1.84 -12.50 -14.60
CA THR A 654 -0.80 -11.47 -14.53
C THR A 654 -1.08 -10.51 -13.38
N PHE A 655 -2.34 -10.19 -13.09
CA PHE A 655 -2.70 -9.36 -11.95
C PHE A 655 -2.33 -10.00 -10.61
N TRP A 656 -2.72 -11.25 -10.36
CA TRP A 656 -2.44 -11.88 -9.07
C TRP A 656 -0.93 -12.13 -8.88
N ASN A 657 -0.20 -12.45 -9.95
CA ASN A 657 1.26 -12.55 -9.92
C ASN A 657 1.91 -11.21 -9.52
N LEU A 658 1.50 -10.11 -10.15
CA LEU A 658 1.89 -8.75 -9.76
C LEU A 658 1.53 -8.48 -8.29
N ARG A 659 0.30 -8.85 -7.89
CA ARG A 659 -0.28 -8.55 -6.58
C ARG A 659 0.49 -9.18 -5.43
N TYR A 660 0.88 -10.44 -5.58
CA TYR A 660 1.64 -11.16 -4.56
C TYR A 660 3.13 -10.79 -4.57
N ALA A 661 3.71 -10.46 -5.73
CA ALA A 661 5.11 -10.03 -5.82
C ALA A 661 5.34 -8.62 -5.25
N HIS A 662 4.50 -7.65 -5.64
CA HIS A 662 4.75 -6.22 -5.39
C HIS A 662 3.87 -5.59 -4.31
N PHE A 663 2.80 -6.28 -3.88
CA PHE A 663 1.90 -5.82 -2.81
C PHE A 663 1.61 -6.92 -1.75
N PRO A 664 2.63 -7.66 -1.27
CA PRO A 664 2.44 -8.87 -0.44
C PRO A 664 1.69 -8.62 0.87
N GLU A 665 1.78 -7.41 1.43
CA GLU A 665 1.12 -7.00 2.67
C GLU A 665 -0.41 -7.14 2.61
N ARG A 666 -0.96 -7.08 1.40
CA ARG A 666 -2.40 -7.20 1.16
C ARG A 666 -2.83 -8.56 0.60
N GLY A 667 -1.91 -9.37 0.05
CA GLY A 667 -2.21 -10.70 -0.52
C GLY A 667 -3.39 -10.69 -1.49
N SER A 668 -4.34 -11.61 -1.29
CA SER A 668 -5.60 -11.65 -2.06
C SER A 668 -6.59 -10.52 -1.74
N GLY A 669 -6.34 -9.70 -0.72
CA GLY A 669 -7.16 -8.53 -0.38
C GLY A 669 -7.57 -8.42 1.09
N VAL A 670 -8.44 -7.45 1.40
CA VAL A 670 -8.91 -7.15 2.77
C VAL A 670 -9.65 -8.32 3.41
N GLY A 671 -10.29 -9.19 2.62
CA GLY A 671 -10.97 -10.39 3.10
C GLY A 671 -10.03 -11.46 3.67
N SER A 672 -8.74 -11.41 3.36
CA SER A 672 -7.74 -12.43 3.74
C SER A 672 -6.70 -11.88 4.71
N ARG A 673 -6.98 -10.73 5.33
CA ARG A 673 -6.11 -10.00 6.27
C ARG A 673 -6.91 -9.49 7.46
N GLY A 674 -6.21 -9.10 8.52
CA GLY A 674 -6.80 -8.42 9.68
C GLY A 674 -7.88 -9.26 10.39
N GLU A 675 -9.01 -8.62 10.73
CA GLU A 675 -10.12 -9.26 11.45
C GLU A 675 -10.85 -10.31 10.60
N ASN A 676 -11.02 -10.06 9.29
CA ASN A 676 -11.66 -11.00 8.37
C ASN A 676 -10.90 -12.33 8.28
N LEU A 677 -9.57 -12.28 8.33
CA LEU A 677 -8.72 -13.46 8.37
C LEU A 677 -9.02 -14.33 9.60
N ARG A 678 -9.11 -13.72 10.79
CA ARG A 678 -9.43 -14.43 12.04
C ARG A 678 -10.82 -15.03 11.99
N TYR A 679 -11.81 -14.23 11.58
CA TYR A 679 -13.19 -14.67 11.42
C TYR A 679 -13.31 -15.90 10.50
N LYS A 680 -12.70 -15.86 9.31
CA LYS A 680 -12.72 -17.00 8.37
C LYS A 680 -12.03 -18.23 8.94
N ARG A 681 -10.90 -18.05 9.64
CA ARG A 681 -10.18 -19.16 10.26
C ARG A 681 -11.01 -19.82 11.36
N GLU A 682 -11.62 -19.04 12.25
CA GLU A 682 -12.53 -19.55 13.29
C GLU A 682 -13.74 -20.26 12.68
N LEU A 683 -14.33 -19.67 11.64
CA LEU A 683 -15.43 -20.27 10.89
C LEU A 683 -15.02 -21.63 10.29
N LEU A 684 -13.86 -21.74 9.64
CA LEU A 684 -13.36 -23.01 9.10
C LEU A 684 -13.17 -24.09 10.17
N VAL A 685 -12.63 -23.72 11.34
CA VAL A 685 -12.48 -24.63 12.49
C VAL A 685 -13.84 -25.09 13.00
N GLN A 686 -14.81 -24.17 13.16
CA GLN A 686 -16.18 -24.50 13.55
C GLN A 686 -16.85 -25.45 12.55
N GLN A 687 -16.60 -25.26 11.25
CA GLN A 687 -17.11 -26.13 10.20
C GLN A 687 -16.41 -27.49 10.11
N GLY A 688 -15.34 -27.71 10.89
CA GLY A 688 -14.70 -29.00 11.05
C GLY A 688 -13.55 -29.27 10.09
N ILE A 689 -12.88 -28.24 9.58
CA ILE A 689 -11.76 -28.42 8.63
C ILE A 689 -10.62 -29.28 9.20
N GLU A 690 -10.32 -29.16 10.50
CA GLU A 690 -9.25 -29.96 11.16
C GLU A 690 -9.66 -31.41 11.41
N ARG A 691 -10.97 -31.70 11.31
CA ARG A 691 -11.52 -33.06 11.39
C ARG A 691 -11.66 -33.71 10.02
N ALA A 692 -11.42 -32.97 8.94
CA ALA A 692 -11.51 -33.50 7.59
C ALA A 692 -10.25 -34.34 7.27
N GLU A 693 -10.45 -35.55 6.74
CA GLU A 693 -9.43 -36.49 6.29
C GLU A 693 -8.69 -36.00 5.05
N SER A 694 -9.33 -35.13 4.26
CA SER A 694 -8.73 -34.54 3.06
C SER A 694 -9.39 -33.21 2.69
N VAL A 695 -8.56 -32.22 2.35
CA VAL A 695 -9.01 -30.86 2.04
C VAL A 695 -8.52 -30.41 0.66
N LEU A 696 -9.45 -29.86 -0.14
CA LEU A 696 -9.16 -29.08 -1.33
C LEU A 696 -9.34 -27.59 -1.01
N ASP A 697 -8.37 -26.75 -1.34
CA ASP A 697 -8.46 -25.30 -1.17
C ASP A 697 -8.23 -24.60 -2.51
N VAL A 698 -9.27 -24.01 -3.07
CA VAL A 698 -9.26 -23.36 -4.38
C VAL A 698 -9.11 -21.86 -4.20
N GLY A 699 -8.04 -21.29 -4.76
CA GLY A 699 -7.59 -19.93 -4.47
C GLY A 699 -6.88 -19.84 -3.12
N CYS A 700 -6.04 -20.83 -2.82
CA CYS A 700 -5.37 -20.96 -1.53
C CYS A 700 -4.44 -19.77 -1.18
N GLY A 701 -4.02 -19.00 -2.18
CA GLY A 701 -3.21 -17.81 -2.01
C GLY A 701 -1.88 -18.09 -1.32
N ASP A 702 -1.50 -17.23 -0.40
CA ASP A 702 -0.30 -17.36 0.43
C ASP A 702 -0.52 -18.16 1.72
N LEU A 703 -1.63 -18.89 1.82
CA LEU A 703 -2.06 -19.71 2.95
C LEU A 703 -2.29 -18.97 4.26
N GLU A 704 -2.35 -17.64 4.28
CA GLU A 704 -2.58 -16.90 5.51
C GLU A 704 -3.82 -17.41 6.26
N MET A 705 -4.88 -17.81 5.55
CA MET A 705 -6.11 -18.34 6.15
C MET A 705 -5.90 -19.68 6.88
N ILE A 706 -5.16 -20.61 6.29
CA ILE A 706 -5.20 -22.04 6.65
C ILE A 706 -3.88 -22.59 7.20
N ARG A 707 -2.74 -21.93 6.98
CA ARG A 707 -1.39 -22.44 7.32
C ARG A 707 -1.22 -22.88 8.78
N GLY A 708 -1.97 -22.26 9.70
CA GLY A 708 -1.91 -22.53 11.15
C GLY A 708 -2.91 -23.57 11.64
N LEU A 709 -3.71 -24.17 10.75
CA LEU A 709 -4.70 -25.19 11.09
C LEU A 709 -4.12 -26.60 10.94
N ALA A 710 -4.58 -27.52 11.78
CA ALA A 710 -4.21 -28.93 11.75
C ALA A 710 -4.98 -29.67 10.64
N VAL A 711 -4.62 -29.41 9.37
CA VAL A 711 -5.27 -30.00 8.20
C VAL A 711 -4.52 -31.22 7.68
N GLN A 712 -5.26 -32.29 7.37
CA GLN A 712 -4.75 -33.53 6.81
C GLN A 712 -4.95 -33.60 5.30
N ASN A 713 -3.99 -34.19 4.58
CA ASN A 713 -4.04 -34.44 3.14
C ASN A 713 -4.57 -33.21 2.36
N TYR A 714 -3.82 -32.12 2.46
CA TYR A 714 -4.18 -30.82 1.88
C TYR A 714 -3.67 -30.70 0.45
N LEU A 715 -4.55 -30.23 -0.45
CA LEU A 715 -4.22 -29.80 -1.81
C LEU A 715 -4.68 -28.36 -2.04
N GLY A 716 -3.73 -27.45 -2.23
CA GLY A 716 -3.98 -26.05 -2.59
C GLY A 716 -3.89 -25.83 -4.10
N LEU A 717 -4.89 -25.16 -4.67
CA LEU A 717 -4.89 -24.70 -6.06
C LEU A 717 -4.85 -23.18 -6.10
N ASP A 718 -4.03 -22.62 -6.97
CA ASP A 718 -4.04 -21.18 -7.24
C ASP A 718 -3.57 -20.88 -8.66
N THR A 719 -4.02 -19.74 -9.21
CA THR A 719 -3.57 -19.24 -10.51
C THR A 719 -2.25 -18.52 -10.40
N SER A 720 -1.89 -18.01 -9.21
CA SER A 720 -0.67 -17.26 -8.99
C SER A 720 0.51 -18.15 -8.61
N ARG A 721 1.59 -18.06 -9.40
CA ARG A 721 2.83 -18.80 -9.12
C ARG A 721 3.51 -18.27 -7.87
N GLU A 722 3.47 -16.95 -7.67
CA GLU A 722 4.06 -16.23 -6.55
C GLU A 722 3.34 -16.63 -5.25
N ALA A 723 2.01 -16.66 -5.27
CA ALA A 723 1.21 -17.16 -4.16
C ALA A 723 1.61 -18.58 -3.78
N LEU A 724 1.70 -19.49 -4.77
CA LEU A 724 2.08 -20.89 -4.52
C LEU A 724 3.53 -21.07 -4.09
N GLN A 725 4.45 -20.20 -4.51
CA GLN A 725 5.81 -20.20 -3.99
C GLN A 725 5.83 -19.80 -2.51
N MET A 726 5.05 -18.79 -2.11
CA MET A 726 4.88 -18.39 -0.71
C MET A 726 4.23 -19.52 0.10
N ALA A 727 3.18 -20.14 -0.44
CA ALA A 727 2.46 -21.27 0.15
C ALA A 727 3.40 -22.46 0.42
N ARG A 728 4.19 -22.89 -0.59
CA ARG A 728 5.16 -23.98 -0.47
C ARG A 728 6.25 -23.70 0.56
N ARG A 729 6.70 -22.44 0.69
CA ARG A 729 7.67 -22.05 1.73
C ARG A 729 7.05 -22.13 3.13
N ALA A 730 5.77 -21.76 3.27
CA ALA A 730 5.06 -21.79 4.54
C ALA A 730 4.71 -23.22 4.99
N ARG A 731 4.32 -24.10 4.06
CA ARG A 731 3.92 -25.49 4.31
C ARG A 731 4.52 -26.43 3.25
N PRO A 732 5.80 -26.81 3.38
CA PRO A 732 6.46 -27.69 2.42
C PRO A 732 5.93 -29.14 2.47
N ASP A 733 5.20 -29.49 3.53
CA ASP A 733 4.55 -30.77 3.76
C ASP A 733 3.22 -30.93 2.99
N TRP A 734 2.75 -29.88 2.32
CA TRP A 734 1.47 -29.85 1.61
C TRP A 734 1.62 -29.87 0.09
N GLU A 735 0.57 -30.32 -0.60
CA GLU A 735 0.54 -30.38 -2.06
C GLU A 735 -0.04 -29.09 -2.65
N PHE A 736 0.57 -28.62 -3.74
CA PHE A 736 0.14 -27.41 -4.45
C PHE A 736 0.20 -27.59 -5.95
N LEU A 737 -0.90 -27.29 -6.63
CA LEU A 737 -0.99 -27.32 -8.07
C LEU A 737 -1.29 -25.92 -8.62
N HIS A 738 -0.43 -25.48 -9.52
CA HIS A 738 -0.58 -24.21 -10.23
C HIS A 738 -1.51 -24.40 -11.43
N ILE A 739 -2.73 -23.85 -11.33
CA ILE A 739 -3.79 -24.07 -12.32
C ILE A 739 -4.88 -23.00 -12.23
N ASP A 740 -5.29 -22.49 -13.38
CA ASP A 740 -6.54 -21.74 -13.51
C ASP A 740 -7.69 -22.71 -13.82
N VAL A 741 -8.37 -23.14 -12.76
CA VAL A 741 -9.49 -24.10 -12.80
C VAL A 741 -10.71 -23.61 -13.59
N SER A 742 -10.79 -22.30 -13.86
CA SER A 742 -11.82 -21.74 -14.73
C SER A 742 -11.52 -21.99 -16.22
N LYS A 743 -10.24 -22.14 -16.58
CA LYS A 743 -9.78 -22.37 -17.96
C LYS A 743 -9.43 -23.82 -18.24
N SER A 744 -8.77 -24.49 -17.29
CA SER A 744 -8.33 -25.88 -17.41
C SER A 744 -8.67 -26.64 -16.14
N GLN A 745 -9.37 -27.76 -16.30
CA GLN A 745 -10.03 -28.46 -15.22
C GLN A 745 -9.34 -29.79 -14.94
N PRO A 746 -8.58 -29.92 -13.83
CA PRO A 746 -7.86 -31.14 -13.54
C PRO A 746 -8.85 -32.23 -13.11
N VAL A 747 -8.55 -33.48 -13.47
CA VAL A 747 -9.24 -34.65 -12.92
C VAL A 747 -8.60 -34.95 -11.57
N LEU A 748 -9.33 -34.64 -10.50
CA LEU A 748 -8.87 -34.85 -9.12
C LEU A 748 -9.80 -35.82 -8.40
N THR A 749 -9.26 -36.61 -7.49
CA THR A 749 -10.07 -37.35 -6.51
C THR A 749 -10.83 -36.34 -5.64
N PRO A 750 -12.17 -36.44 -5.54
CA PRO A 750 -12.95 -35.56 -4.68
C PRO A 750 -12.48 -35.62 -3.23
N ARG A 751 -12.41 -34.46 -2.57
CA ARG A 751 -11.92 -34.32 -1.18
C ARG A 751 -13.10 -34.26 -0.21
N GLN A 752 -12.90 -34.72 1.02
CA GLN A 752 -13.97 -34.71 2.03
C GLN A 752 -14.47 -33.29 2.30
N MET A 753 -13.56 -32.32 2.37
CA MET A 753 -13.90 -30.90 2.43
C MET A 753 -13.26 -30.14 1.28
N ALA A 754 -14.01 -29.25 0.62
CA ALA A 754 -13.50 -28.27 -0.32
C ALA A 754 -13.74 -26.85 0.23
N VAL A 755 -12.79 -25.95 0.00
CA VAL A 755 -12.83 -24.56 0.44
C VAL A 755 -12.57 -23.65 -0.76
N CYS A 756 -13.35 -22.59 -0.91
CA CYS A 756 -13.18 -21.60 -1.97
C CYS A 756 -13.67 -20.23 -1.51
N PHE A 757 -12.75 -19.35 -1.13
CA PHE A 757 -13.06 -18.02 -0.60
C PHE A 757 -12.79 -16.94 -1.65
N GLU A 758 -13.83 -16.20 -2.05
CA GLU A 758 -13.81 -15.04 -2.95
C GLU A 758 -13.19 -15.27 -4.34
N VAL A 759 -12.91 -16.50 -4.76
CA VAL A 759 -12.40 -16.77 -6.12
C VAL A 759 -13.49 -16.58 -7.17
N LEU A 760 -14.72 -16.98 -6.85
CA LEU A 760 -15.86 -16.93 -7.76
C LEU A 760 -16.21 -15.51 -8.19
N ILE A 761 -16.04 -14.53 -7.30
CA ILE A 761 -16.35 -13.14 -7.59
C ILE A 761 -15.32 -12.49 -8.53
N HIS A 762 -14.18 -13.14 -8.77
CA HIS A 762 -13.12 -12.66 -9.66
C HIS A 762 -13.16 -13.27 -11.06
N GLN A 763 -14.22 -14.02 -11.40
CA GLN A 763 -14.34 -14.65 -12.72
C GLN A 763 -14.92 -13.64 -13.73
N PRO A 764 -14.19 -13.28 -14.80
CA PRO A 764 -14.56 -12.18 -15.69
C PRO A 764 -15.66 -12.54 -16.71
N THR A 765 -15.90 -13.84 -16.92
CA THR A 765 -16.98 -14.32 -17.78
C THR A 765 -17.91 -15.26 -17.03
N GLU A 766 -19.19 -15.27 -17.41
CA GLU A 766 -20.15 -16.21 -16.83
C GLU A 766 -19.71 -17.66 -17.10
N ALA A 767 -19.18 -17.96 -18.29
CA ALA A 767 -18.72 -19.31 -18.63
C ALA A 767 -17.62 -19.82 -17.67
N ASP A 768 -16.66 -18.96 -17.34
CA ASP A 768 -15.57 -19.29 -16.41
C ASP A 768 -16.08 -19.43 -14.96
N TYR A 769 -17.02 -18.58 -14.56
CA TYR A 769 -17.75 -18.70 -13.29
C TYR A 769 -18.47 -20.05 -13.18
N ARG A 770 -19.22 -20.47 -14.22
CA ARG A 770 -19.95 -21.75 -14.24
C ARG A 770 -19.01 -22.94 -14.16
N LYS A 771 -17.93 -22.91 -14.93
CA LYS A 771 -16.89 -23.95 -14.88
C LYS A 771 -16.32 -24.09 -13.48
N LEU A 772 -16.05 -22.99 -12.77
CA LEU A 772 -15.55 -23.03 -11.41
C LEU A 772 -16.59 -23.63 -10.45
N ILE A 773 -17.87 -23.26 -10.55
CA ILE A 773 -18.96 -23.87 -9.77
C ILE A 773 -19.02 -25.39 -9.99
N ASP A 774 -19.02 -25.85 -11.24
CA ASP A 774 -19.07 -27.27 -11.58
C ASP A 774 -17.84 -28.04 -11.07
N PHE A 775 -16.67 -27.40 -11.11
CA PHE A 775 -15.45 -27.93 -10.54
C PHE A 775 -15.54 -28.10 -9.02
N LEU A 776 -16.01 -27.07 -8.30
CA LEU A 776 -16.18 -27.16 -6.85
C LEU A 776 -17.17 -28.27 -6.47
N ALA A 777 -18.28 -28.38 -7.19
CA ALA A 777 -19.30 -29.41 -6.93
C ALA A 777 -18.74 -30.83 -7.10
N ARG A 778 -18.09 -31.13 -8.23
CA ARG A 778 -17.57 -32.48 -8.49
C ARG A 778 -16.35 -32.84 -7.65
N SER A 779 -15.56 -31.84 -7.22
CA SER A 779 -14.38 -32.05 -6.38
C SER A 779 -14.70 -32.16 -4.90
N THR A 780 -15.98 -32.02 -4.51
CA THR A 780 -16.45 -32.15 -3.13
C THR A 780 -17.11 -33.51 -2.90
N ALA A 781 -16.59 -34.28 -1.95
CA ALA A 781 -17.16 -35.55 -1.51
C ALA A 781 -18.10 -35.39 -0.30
N GLY A 782 -17.81 -34.48 0.63
CA GLY A 782 -18.59 -34.27 1.85
C GLY A 782 -19.15 -32.85 1.97
N THR A 783 -18.30 -31.86 2.25
CA THR A 783 -18.72 -30.48 2.53
C THR A 783 -17.94 -29.47 1.68
N LEU A 784 -18.64 -28.54 1.05
CA LEU A 784 -18.07 -27.35 0.42
C LEU A 784 -18.29 -26.14 1.33
N ILE A 785 -17.22 -25.43 1.68
CA ILE A 785 -17.29 -24.09 2.27
C ILE A 785 -16.89 -23.08 1.20
N VAL A 786 -17.83 -22.26 0.78
CA VAL A 786 -17.64 -21.35 -0.36
C VAL A 786 -18.19 -19.97 -0.06
N SER A 787 -17.52 -18.93 -0.52
CA SER A 787 -18.01 -17.56 -0.40
C SER A 787 -18.24 -16.87 -1.75
N GLY A 788 -19.23 -15.99 -1.77
CA GLY A 788 -19.59 -15.17 -2.92
C GLY A 788 -20.82 -14.31 -2.63
N TYR A 789 -21.25 -13.58 -3.65
CA TYR A 789 -22.43 -12.72 -3.54
C TYR A 789 -23.73 -13.51 -3.70
N VAL A 790 -24.73 -13.15 -2.90
CA VAL A 790 -26.12 -13.67 -3.01
C VAL A 790 -27.09 -12.60 -3.55
N GLY A 791 -26.56 -11.47 -4.02
CA GLY A 791 -27.30 -10.37 -4.60
C GLY A 791 -26.37 -9.47 -5.41
N ASP A 792 -26.94 -8.64 -6.28
CA ASP A 792 -26.19 -7.60 -6.99
C ASP A 792 -26.04 -6.37 -6.09
N TYR A 793 -24.85 -5.77 -6.06
CA TYR A 793 -24.53 -4.60 -5.24
C TYR A 793 -23.90 -3.51 -6.11
N ASP A 794 -24.40 -2.28 -6.03
CA ASP A 794 -23.95 -1.16 -6.88
C ASP A 794 -22.46 -0.83 -6.73
N GLU A 795 -21.86 -1.13 -5.58
CA GLU A 795 -20.44 -0.89 -5.32
C GLU A 795 -19.52 -1.75 -6.19
N ARG A 796 -19.96 -2.95 -6.61
CA ARG A 796 -19.15 -3.80 -7.52
C ARG A 796 -18.93 -3.14 -8.88
N LYS A 797 -19.88 -2.30 -9.35
CA LYS A 797 -19.78 -1.61 -10.65
C LYS A 797 -18.57 -0.67 -10.72
N ARG A 798 -18.00 -0.31 -9.57
CA ARG A 798 -16.80 0.53 -9.45
C ARG A 798 -15.50 -0.27 -9.33
N ASN A 799 -15.58 -1.58 -9.07
CA ASN A 799 -14.43 -2.47 -8.93
C ASN A 799 -14.31 -3.43 -10.11
N SER A 800 -13.31 -3.21 -10.97
CA SER A 800 -13.09 -4.02 -12.18
C SER A 800 -12.61 -5.45 -11.91
N MET A 801 -12.30 -5.79 -10.66
CA MET A 801 -11.92 -7.14 -10.26
C MET A 801 -13.13 -8.01 -9.92
N VAL A 802 -14.33 -7.43 -9.80
CA VAL A 802 -15.45 -8.08 -9.14
C VAL A 802 -16.65 -8.21 -10.07
N TYR A 803 -17.19 -9.43 -10.14
CA TYR A 803 -18.25 -9.83 -11.05
C TYR A 803 -19.39 -10.51 -10.28
N PHE A 804 -20.60 -10.34 -10.81
CA PHE A 804 -21.81 -10.99 -10.33
C PHE A 804 -22.63 -11.41 -11.54
N TYR A 805 -23.07 -12.67 -11.54
CA TYR A 805 -23.90 -13.25 -12.60
C TYR A 805 -25.24 -13.70 -12.04
N GLU A 806 -25.22 -14.41 -10.91
CA GLU A 806 -26.41 -14.81 -10.18
C GLU A 806 -26.08 -15.07 -8.70
N PRO A 807 -27.10 -15.15 -7.81
CA PRO A 807 -26.89 -15.50 -6.42
C PRO A 807 -26.15 -16.83 -6.28
N LEU A 808 -25.09 -16.85 -5.47
CA LEU A 808 -24.23 -18.03 -5.32
C LEU A 808 -25.00 -19.28 -4.88
N ASP A 809 -25.99 -19.13 -4.00
CA ASP A 809 -26.83 -20.25 -3.56
C ASP A 809 -27.69 -20.82 -4.69
N GLU A 810 -28.12 -19.99 -5.64
CA GLU A 810 -28.80 -20.45 -6.85
C GLU A 810 -27.86 -21.24 -7.78
N SER A 811 -26.64 -20.73 -8.01
CA SER A 811 -25.60 -21.43 -8.78
C SER A 811 -25.32 -22.82 -8.22
N LEU A 812 -25.19 -22.92 -6.89
CA LEU A 812 -24.89 -24.17 -6.22
C LEU A 812 -26.07 -25.14 -6.28
N ARG A 813 -27.33 -24.68 -6.17
CA ARG A 813 -28.51 -25.52 -6.35
C ARG A 813 -28.59 -26.13 -7.76
N LYS A 814 -28.25 -25.35 -8.80
CA LYS A 814 -28.28 -25.80 -10.20
C LYS A 814 -27.34 -26.95 -10.50
N THR A 815 -26.29 -27.16 -9.68
CA THR A 815 -25.39 -28.31 -9.81
C THR A 815 -26.07 -29.65 -9.50
N GLY A 816 -27.17 -29.64 -8.72
CA GLY A 816 -27.84 -30.85 -8.25
C GLY A 816 -27.01 -31.71 -7.28
N LYS A 817 -25.84 -31.23 -6.85
CA LYS A 817 -24.87 -32.00 -6.07
C LYS A 817 -25.11 -31.99 -4.56
N PHE A 818 -25.67 -30.90 -4.03
CA PHE A 818 -25.72 -30.66 -2.59
C PHE A 818 -27.11 -30.89 -2.02
N ALA A 819 -27.23 -31.79 -1.04
CA ALA A 819 -28.45 -32.05 -0.29
C ALA A 819 -28.89 -30.85 0.58
N SER A 820 -27.93 -30.03 1.05
CA SER A 820 -28.25 -28.81 1.79
C SER A 820 -27.29 -27.66 1.48
N ILE A 821 -27.79 -26.42 1.53
CA ILE A 821 -27.02 -25.19 1.36
C ILE A 821 -27.44 -24.21 2.47
N GLN A 822 -26.51 -23.87 3.35
CA GLN A 822 -26.76 -23.06 4.54
C GLN A 822 -25.83 -21.85 4.59
N ARG A 823 -26.38 -20.68 4.89
CA ARG A 823 -25.57 -19.51 5.22
C ARG A 823 -24.99 -19.68 6.62
N ILE A 824 -23.66 -19.75 6.70
CA ILE A 824 -22.92 -19.91 7.96
C ILE A 824 -22.15 -18.65 8.36
N GLY A 825 -22.12 -17.65 7.47
CA GLY A 825 -21.35 -16.44 7.72
C GLY A 825 -21.52 -15.36 6.67
N SER A 826 -20.87 -14.23 6.92
CA SER A 826 -20.66 -13.15 5.97
C SER A 826 -19.55 -12.22 6.47
N HIS A 827 -18.82 -11.61 5.55
CA HIS A 827 -17.88 -10.52 5.83
C HIS A 827 -17.94 -9.53 4.68
N SER A 828 -17.92 -8.23 4.98
CA SER A 828 -18.23 -7.18 3.99
C SER A 828 -19.56 -7.51 3.27
N ASP A 829 -19.59 -7.48 1.94
CA ASP A 829 -20.78 -7.80 1.13
C ASP A 829 -20.85 -9.27 0.70
N VAL A 830 -19.91 -10.12 1.14
CA VAL A 830 -19.79 -11.51 0.72
C VAL A 830 -20.41 -12.46 1.76
N VAL A 831 -21.14 -13.46 1.30
CA VAL A 831 -21.75 -14.50 2.15
C VAL A 831 -20.91 -15.76 2.12
N VAL A 832 -20.82 -16.45 3.26
CA VAL A 832 -20.16 -17.76 3.37
C VAL A 832 -21.24 -18.83 3.49
N LEU A 833 -21.19 -19.80 2.59
CA LEU A 833 -22.12 -20.91 2.49
C LEU A 833 -21.42 -22.23 2.86
N ARG A 834 -22.14 -23.07 3.59
CA ARG A 834 -21.86 -24.49 3.78
C ARG A 834 -22.77 -25.28 2.86
N CYS A 835 -22.21 -26.17 2.06
CA CYS A 835 -22.96 -27.06 1.19
C CYS A 835 -22.58 -28.50 1.47
N ASP A 836 -23.52 -29.32 1.90
CA ASP A 836 -23.29 -30.73 2.22
C ASP A 836 -23.85 -31.60 1.07
N VAL A 837 -23.04 -32.56 0.62
CA VAL A 837 -23.34 -33.51 -0.49
C VAL A 837 -24.43 -34.50 -0.09
#